data_AF-A0A2N1PQ46-F1
#
_entry.id   AF-A0A2N1PQ46-F1
#
_cell.length_a   1.000
_cell.length_b   1.000
_cell.length_c   1.000
_cell.angle_alpha   90.00
_cell.angle_beta   90.00
_cell.angle_gamma   90.00
#
_symmetry.space_group_name_H-M   'P 1'
#
loop_
_entity.id
_entity.type
_entity.pdbx_description
1 polymer ?
#
loop_
_entity_poly.entity_id
_entity_poly.type
_entity_poly.pdbx_seq_one_letter_code
_entity_poly.pdbx_strand_id
1 'polypeptide(L)'
;MASGLTLALFSTKGGVGKTTIALNLAHALKDKGEGPIALVDFNISKGGDIFALIDVSEKGVRSIHDDVFPNITSFGPDMIRNFFHSHNGIDIIPFVTDSRTAKRIFFNIEKSYQIEVWQKLNNTLSALAQYYSHIIVDCSCMFTSFALPVLDNSDYILLVLEPDILSIDQSKWFLEEMKHLNFPISKVKLLVNKLESRQPDSLTEVTKLLGKDVFAVLERDDKLVRKALHETIPFMTRFSMSKLRSDMEQLAGKLQKLPPTLISDDLAELMFNASDGEITEDRSASDEQITEFKRRVHQILVDSIDMKQNISDRELRELVDSEINRIFSIEEVPVHSRDSRDELKREIIDEILGLGPLEDLLADSTVDEIMVNRPDQIYIEEKGKLRLSDKKFLNEEQIMAVIERILMPIGKSINELNPFVDGRLRDGSRINAIIRPLAIDSPMITIRKFSKSFLTMEQLIANCNAISRDMATFMKILVKMRKNIIISGGTGTGKTTFLNILSGFIDEHERIITIEDSAELKLQQAHIGRLETRTANVEGKGIVAIRDLVRNALRMRPDRIIVGECRGEEALDMLQAMNTGHDGSISTVHANSPQDALSRLETMVLMAGMELPARAIREQITSAIDIIVQVARLGDGSRKIVRITEVAGIDNLVIGTNDIFTYRQTGVDSSGKIEGNFIPTGYVPEFVKTLAVHGFNLNESMFTPPEMHKKDAGKSQTS
;
A
#
# COMPACT_ATOMS: atom_id res chain seq x y z
N MET A 1 16.28 44.39 22.78
CA MET A 1 16.58 44.59 21.35
C MET A 1 15.42 44.01 20.56
N ALA A 2 15.11 44.51 19.37
CA ALA A 2 14.12 43.83 18.52
C ALA A 2 14.64 42.43 18.21
N SER A 3 13.79 41.41 18.34
CA SER A 3 14.14 40.03 17.96
C SER A 3 14.42 40.00 16.45
N GLY A 4 15.45 39.24 16.05
CA GLY A 4 15.79 39.01 14.66
C GLY A 4 14.70 38.26 13.90
N LEU A 5 14.65 38.47 12.58
CA LEU A 5 13.65 37.90 11.69
C LEU A 5 14.01 36.45 11.32
N THR A 6 13.13 35.50 11.60
CA THR A 6 13.30 34.08 11.26
C THR A 6 12.52 33.72 9.99
N LEU A 7 13.24 33.24 8.97
CA LEU A 7 12.72 32.88 7.65
C LEU A 7 12.94 31.39 7.39
N ALA A 8 11.87 30.60 7.30
CA ALA A 8 11.96 29.21 6.84
C ALA A 8 11.81 29.13 5.33
N LEU A 9 12.75 28.48 4.65
CA LEU A 9 12.60 28.09 3.25
C LEU A 9 12.09 26.65 3.20
N PHE A 10 10.88 26.47 2.66
CA PHE A 10 10.22 25.18 2.57
C PHE A 10 9.76 24.90 1.13
N SER A 11 9.71 23.63 0.74
CA SER A 11 9.17 23.21 -0.57
C SER A 11 8.55 21.83 -0.43
N THR A 12 7.49 21.53 -1.15
CA THR A 12 6.84 20.20 -1.11
C THR A 12 7.44 19.20 -2.09
N LYS A 13 8.28 19.69 -3.02
CA LYS A 13 8.96 18.91 -4.06
C LYS A 13 10.47 19.02 -3.92
N GLY A 14 11.19 17.90 -4.05
CA GLY A 14 12.65 17.90 -4.11
C GLY A 14 13.19 18.52 -5.41
N GLY A 15 14.39 19.10 -5.37
CA GLY A 15 15.08 19.61 -6.58
C GLY A 15 14.64 21.00 -7.08
N VAL A 16 13.74 21.68 -6.35
CA VAL A 16 13.27 23.04 -6.71
C VAL A 16 14.29 24.15 -6.48
N GLY A 17 15.50 23.84 -6.00
CA GLY A 17 16.59 24.81 -5.81
C GLY A 17 16.61 25.54 -4.47
N LYS A 18 15.85 25.06 -3.47
CA LYS A 18 15.67 25.69 -2.16
C LYS A 18 16.95 25.98 -1.38
N THR A 19 17.86 25.01 -1.24
CA THR A 19 19.17 25.20 -0.58
C THR A 19 20.03 26.24 -1.29
N THR A 20 20.00 26.25 -2.63
CA THR A 20 20.68 27.27 -3.44
C THR A 20 20.09 28.66 -3.21
N ILE A 21 18.76 28.76 -3.07
CA ILE A 21 18.08 30.02 -2.74
C ILE A 21 18.43 30.46 -1.32
N ALA A 22 18.43 29.57 -0.32
CA ALA A 22 18.73 29.88 1.07
C ALA A 22 20.12 30.53 1.22
N LEU A 23 21.14 29.89 0.64
CA LEU A 23 22.52 30.36 0.67
C LEU A 23 22.67 31.73 -0.03
N ASN A 24 22.07 31.92 -1.19
CA ASN A 24 22.18 33.18 -1.93
C ASN A 24 21.33 34.30 -1.30
N LEU A 25 20.20 33.97 -0.68
CA LEU A 25 19.40 34.93 0.08
C LEU A 25 20.17 35.45 1.31
N ALA A 26 20.90 34.58 2.00
CA ALA A 26 21.78 34.97 3.11
C ALA A 26 22.81 36.01 2.68
N HIS A 27 23.47 35.78 1.54
CA HIS A 27 24.40 36.74 0.95
C HIS A 27 23.74 38.05 0.54
N ALA A 28 22.55 38.00 -0.08
CA ALA A 28 21.83 39.20 -0.49
C ALA A 28 21.39 40.06 0.70
N LEU A 29 20.96 39.46 1.81
CA LEU A 29 20.62 40.17 3.05
C LEU A 29 21.87 40.76 3.71
N LYS A 30 22.99 40.01 3.72
CA LYS A 30 24.26 40.51 4.23
C LYS A 30 24.79 41.71 3.44
N ASP A 31 24.77 41.65 2.11
CA ASP A 31 25.23 42.74 1.22
C ASP A 31 24.43 44.03 1.42
N LYS A 32 23.20 43.95 1.93
CA LYS A 32 22.38 45.10 2.31
C LYS A 32 22.68 45.70 3.68
N GLY A 33 23.62 45.11 4.43
CA GLY A 33 24.07 45.63 5.73
C GLY A 33 23.14 45.32 6.90
N GLU A 34 22.32 44.27 6.80
CA GLU A 34 21.29 43.92 7.79
C GLU A 34 21.83 43.48 9.17
N GLY A 35 23.15 43.38 9.35
CA GLY A 35 23.77 42.91 10.58
C GLY A 35 24.14 41.42 10.50
N PRO A 36 24.38 40.75 11.64
CA PRO A 36 24.79 39.35 11.64
C PRO A 36 23.67 38.46 11.09
N ILE A 37 24.02 37.55 10.17
CA ILE A 37 23.11 36.61 9.50
C ILE A 37 23.47 35.18 9.91
N ALA A 38 22.46 34.42 10.34
CA ALA A 38 22.58 32.98 10.58
C ALA A 38 21.89 32.20 9.45
N LEU A 39 22.57 31.17 8.94
CA LEU A 39 22.02 30.22 7.97
C LEU A 39 22.01 28.82 8.59
N VAL A 40 20.84 28.36 8.99
CA VAL A 40 20.63 27.06 9.64
C VAL A 40 20.35 26.01 8.57
N ASP A 41 21.22 25.00 8.44
CA ASP A 41 21.00 23.82 7.61
C ASP A 41 20.11 22.83 8.39
N PHE A 42 18.81 22.88 8.13
CA PHE A 42 17.79 22.05 8.77
C PHE A 42 17.27 20.97 7.82
N ASN A 43 18.17 20.31 7.08
CA ASN A 43 17.83 19.15 6.28
C ASN A 43 18.04 17.83 7.05
N ILE A 44 17.00 17.42 7.81
CA ILE A 44 17.00 16.18 8.62
C ILE A 44 17.13 14.90 7.78
N SER A 45 16.89 14.95 6.47
CA SER A 45 16.96 13.75 5.61
C SER A 45 18.39 13.35 5.21
N LYS A 46 19.33 14.30 5.22
CA LYS A 46 20.68 14.08 4.67
C LYS A 46 21.79 14.84 5.41
N GLY A 47 21.53 16.08 5.85
CA GLY A 47 22.52 17.01 6.40
C GLY A 47 23.59 17.45 5.37
N GLY A 48 24.20 18.62 5.59
CA GLY A 48 25.43 19.03 4.89
C GLY A 48 25.26 19.61 3.48
N ASP A 49 24.03 19.79 2.98
CA ASP A 49 23.82 20.27 1.62
C ASP A 49 24.37 21.69 1.42
N ILE A 50 24.36 22.53 2.45
CA ILE A 50 24.94 23.88 2.38
C ILE A 50 26.47 23.81 2.27
N PHE A 51 27.11 22.89 3.01
CA PHE A 51 28.56 22.70 2.97
C PHE A 51 29.03 22.10 1.63
N ALA A 52 28.18 21.40 0.89
CA ALA A 52 28.49 20.99 -0.47
C ALA A 52 28.47 22.16 -1.49
N LEU A 53 27.81 23.28 -1.16
CA LEU A 53 27.67 24.45 -2.05
C LEU A 53 28.76 25.50 -1.87
N ILE A 54 29.51 25.42 -0.77
CA ILE A 54 30.63 26.29 -0.43
C ILE A 54 31.86 25.41 -0.22
N ASP A 55 33.03 25.76 -0.74
CA ASP A 55 34.24 24.92 -0.66
C ASP A 55 34.79 24.78 0.78
N VAL A 56 34.05 24.13 1.67
CA VAL A 56 34.32 23.97 3.09
C VAL A 56 34.18 22.49 3.45
N SER A 57 35.26 21.91 3.98
CA SER A 57 35.27 20.53 4.44
C SER A 57 34.38 20.36 5.68
N GLU A 58 33.45 19.40 5.63
CA GLU A 58 32.60 18.98 6.77
C GLU A 58 33.41 18.35 7.93
N LYS A 59 34.67 17.97 7.71
CA LYS A 59 35.51 17.36 8.76
C LYS A 59 35.76 18.33 9.92
N GLY A 60 35.24 17.98 11.09
CA GLY A 60 35.42 18.74 12.34
C GLY A 60 34.32 19.77 12.61
N VAL A 61 33.31 19.85 11.72
CA VAL A 61 32.11 20.64 11.92
C VAL A 61 31.25 19.96 12.99
N ARG A 62 30.79 20.72 13.98
CA ARG A 62 29.91 20.24 15.04
C ARG A 62 28.45 20.55 14.70
N SER A 63 27.54 19.60 14.93
CA SER A 63 26.10 19.79 14.66
C SER A 63 25.32 20.07 15.94
N ILE A 64 24.20 20.79 15.82
CA ILE A 64 23.27 20.99 16.94
C ILE A 64 22.76 19.63 17.44
N HIS A 65 22.48 18.67 16.56
CA HIS A 65 21.99 17.39 17.03
C HIS A 65 23.04 16.60 17.84
N ASP A 66 24.27 16.47 17.35
CA ASP A 66 25.22 15.48 17.90
C ASP A 66 25.81 15.87 19.25
N ASP A 67 26.02 17.16 19.46
CA ASP A 67 26.73 17.67 20.64
C ASP A 67 25.79 18.35 21.64
N VAL A 68 24.62 18.79 21.19
CA VAL A 68 23.71 19.64 21.97
C VAL A 68 22.48 18.88 22.47
N PHE A 69 21.88 17.99 21.68
CA PHE A 69 20.71 17.23 22.11
C PHE A 69 20.97 16.24 23.26
N PRO A 70 22.10 15.52 23.33
CA PRO A 70 22.34 14.51 24.36
C PRO A 70 22.57 15.04 25.78
N ASN A 71 22.95 16.31 25.97
CA ASN A 71 23.57 16.78 27.23
C ASN A 71 22.94 18.03 27.85
N ILE A 72 21.77 18.50 27.37
CA ILE A 72 21.27 19.83 27.75
C ILE A 72 20.01 19.80 28.58
N THR A 73 20.10 20.44 29.75
CA THR A 73 18.98 20.90 30.59
C THR A 73 18.69 22.40 30.40
N SER A 74 19.60 23.19 29.83
CA SER A 74 19.36 24.61 29.45
C SER A 74 20.28 25.10 28.32
N PHE A 75 19.74 25.78 27.32
CA PHE A 75 20.47 26.28 26.14
C PHE A 75 20.94 27.73 26.36
N GLY A 76 22.26 27.95 26.39
CA GLY A 76 22.87 29.25 26.68
C GLY A 76 23.56 29.88 25.45
N PRO A 77 23.56 31.22 25.29
CA PRO A 77 24.13 31.91 24.14
C PRO A 77 25.61 31.63 23.82
N ASP A 78 26.43 31.44 24.86
CA ASP A 78 27.87 31.19 24.70
C ASP A 78 28.16 29.78 24.14
N MET A 79 27.21 28.86 24.28
CA MET A 79 27.34 27.50 23.78
C MET A 79 27.17 27.45 22.27
N ILE A 80 26.30 28.29 21.69
CA ILE A 80 25.97 28.25 20.26
C ILE A 80 27.15 28.68 19.38
N ARG A 81 28.02 29.58 19.89
CA ARG A 81 29.23 30.04 19.18
C ARG A 81 30.21 28.91 18.82
N ASN A 82 30.14 27.76 19.49
CA ASN A 82 31.00 26.62 19.21
C ASN A 82 30.54 25.77 18.01
N PHE A 83 29.37 26.06 17.42
CA PHE A 83 28.72 25.26 16.37
C PHE A 83 28.64 25.97 15.01
N PHE A 84 29.11 27.22 14.92
CA PHE A 84 28.99 28.01 13.71
C PHE A 84 30.24 28.00 12.85
N HIS A 85 30.06 27.86 11.55
CA HIS A 85 31.10 28.09 10.56
C HIS A 85 30.83 29.40 9.84
N SER A 86 31.71 30.39 10.07
CA SER A 86 31.59 31.68 9.39
C SER A 86 32.13 31.58 7.97
N HIS A 87 31.25 31.77 6.98
CA HIS A 87 31.61 31.84 5.57
C HIS A 87 31.25 33.22 5.03
N ASN A 88 32.25 34.00 4.63
CA ASN A 88 32.04 35.34 4.09
C ASN A 88 31.10 36.18 4.99
N GLY A 89 31.25 36.11 6.31
CA GLY A 89 30.46 36.85 7.30
C GLY A 89 29.00 36.43 7.44
N ILE A 90 28.64 35.22 7.02
CA ILE A 90 27.40 34.52 7.36
C ILE A 90 27.79 33.34 8.26
N ASP A 91 27.09 33.17 9.37
CA ASP A 91 27.33 32.06 10.28
C ASP A 91 26.43 30.88 9.91
N ILE A 92 27.05 29.77 9.49
CA ILE A 92 26.36 28.57 9.04
C ILE A 92 26.27 27.58 10.19
N ILE A 93 25.06 27.08 10.44
CA ILE A 93 24.71 26.29 11.61
C ILE A 93 24.11 24.96 11.15
N PRO A 94 24.85 23.85 11.17
CA PRO A 94 24.27 22.56 10.81
C PRO A 94 23.42 22.00 11.93
N PHE A 95 22.19 21.61 11.60
CA PHE A 95 21.37 20.82 12.51
C PHE A 95 21.90 19.39 12.65
N VAL A 96 22.31 18.78 11.53
CA VAL A 96 22.98 17.48 11.47
C VAL A 96 24.11 17.55 10.46
N THR A 97 25.26 16.96 10.79
CA THR A 97 26.46 16.96 9.91
C THR A 97 26.68 15.66 9.15
N ASP A 98 26.04 14.55 9.56
CA ASP A 98 26.21 13.27 8.88
C ASP A 98 24.87 12.58 8.57
N SER A 99 24.84 11.94 7.40
CA SER A 99 23.64 11.25 6.90
C SER A 99 23.19 10.06 7.75
N ARG A 100 24.04 9.46 8.60
CA ARG A 100 23.63 8.32 9.44
C ARG A 100 22.87 8.80 10.67
N THR A 101 23.34 9.88 11.30
CA THR A 101 22.63 10.54 12.38
C THR A 101 21.34 11.17 11.87
N ALA A 102 21.37 11.80 10.69
CA ALA A 102 20.18 12.36 10.04
C ALA A 102 19.11 11.29 9.86
N LYS A 103 19.50 10.10 9.38
CA LYS A 103 18.65 8.92 9.28
C LYS A 103 18.17 8.41 10.64
N ARG A 104 19.02 8.33 11.67
CA ARG A 104 18.61 7.89 13.01
C ARG A 104 17.53 8.80 13.60
N ILE A 105 17.66 10.11 13.46
CA ILE A 105 16.63 11.09 13.83
C ILE A 105 15.40 10.90 12.96
N PHE A 106 15.58 10.74 11.66
CA PHE A 106 14.45 10.60 10.76
C PHE A 106 13.64 9.29 10.97
N PHE A 107 14.28 8.21 11.43
CA PHE A 107 13.70 6.87 11.51
C PHE A 107 13.29 6.41 12.92
N ASN A 108 13.92 6.90 14.01
CA ASN A 108 13.71 6.35 15.37
C ASN A 108 13.24 7.40 16.37
N ILE A 109 12.03 7.94 16.24
CA ILE A 109 11.56 8.96 17.18
C ILE A 109 10.21 8.62 17.81
N GLU A 110 10.30 8.24 19.09
CA GLU A 110 9.19 8.27 20.04
C GLU A 110 8.57 9.67 20.15
N LYS A 111 7.26 9.74 20.44
CA LYS A 111 6.52 11.01 20.63
C LYS A 111 7.13 11.91 21.73
N SER A 112 7.72 11.31 22.76
CA SER A 112 8.48 11.96 23.84
C SER A 112 9.70 12.73 23.33
N TYR A 113 10.51 12.09 22.48
CA TYR A 113 11.70 12.70 21.88
C TYR A 113 11.32 13.77 20.86
N GLN A 114 10.19 13.63 20.15
CA GLN A 114 9.61 14.69 19.32
C GLN A 114 9.28 15.96 20.11
N ILE A 115 8.64 15.83 21.28
CA ILE A 115 8.31 16.95 22.17
C ILE A 115 9.59 17.61 22.71
N GLU A 116 10.56 16.79 23.12
CA GLU A 116 11.86 17.27 23.59
C GLU A 116 12.62 18.03 22.49
N VAL A 117 12.64 17.50 21.26
CA VAL A 117 13.24 18.15 20.10
C VAL A 117 12.53 19.46 19.77
N TRP A 118 11.20 19.46 19.82
CA TRP A 118 10.38 20.65 19.58
C TRP A 118 10.72 21.77 20.57
N GLN A 119 10.76 21.46 21.88
CA GLN A 119 11.12 22.43 22.93
C GLN A 119 12.55 22.92 22.78
N LYS A 120 13.50 22.02 22.50
CA LYS A 120 14.92 22.38 22.29
C LYS A 120 15.12 23.25 21.05
N LEU A 121 14.44 22.95 19.94
CA LEU A 121 14.48 23.75 18.72
C LEU A 121 13.89 25.14 18.91
N ASN A 122 12.73 25.23 19.59
CA ASN A 122 12.10 26.50 19.90
C ASN A 122 13.05 27.40 20.72
N ASN A 123 13.62 26.86 21.80
CA ASN A 123 14.61 27.56 22.62
C ASN A 123 15.85 27.98 21.82
N THR A 124 16.30 27.14 20.89
CA THR A 124 17.47 27.41 20.04
C THR A 124 17.21 28.57 19.07
N LEU A 125 16.10 28.53 18.33
CA LEU A 125 15.72 29.59 17.38
C LEU A 125 15.46 30.92 18.11
N SER A 126 14.76 30.87 19.25
CA SER A 126 14.52 32.04 20.10
C SER A 126 15.83 32.64 20.64
N ALA A 127 16.81 31.81 21.01
CA ALA A 127 18.12 32.30 21.45
C ALA A 127 18.91 32.92 20.29
N LEU A 128 18.93 32.28 19.12
CA LEU A 128 19.59 32.82 17.92
C LEU A 128 19.02 34.19 17.54
N ALA A 129 17.71 34.38 17.68
CA ALA A 129 17.04 35.62 17.27
C ALA A 129 17.45 36.82 18.13
N GLN A 130 18.09 36.61 19.28
CA GLN A 130 18.65 37.69 20.10
C GLN A 130 19.99 38.22 19.58
N TYR A 131 20.70 37.46 18.75
CA TYR A 131 22.05 37.76 18.28
C TYR A 131 22.12 38.03 16.78
N TYR A 132 21.27 37.37 16.02
CA TYR A 132 21.21 37.50 14.57
C TYR A 132 20.09 38.44 14.19
N SER A 133 20.37 39.34 13.27
CA SER A 133 19.35 40.20 12.66
C SER A 133 18.36 39.38 11.84
N HIS A 134 18.85 38.33 11.19
CA HIS A 134 18.11 37.42 10.34
C HIS A 134 18.61 36.00 10.55
N ILE A 135 17.66 35.07 10.64
CA ILE A 135 17.89 33.63 10.69
C ILE A 135 17.20 33.04 9.48
N ILE A 136 17.97 32.36 8.63
CA ILE A 136 17.45 31.68 7.45
C ILE A 136 17.55 30.18 7.73
N VAL A 137 16.42 29.48 7.69
CA VAL A 137 16.36 28.05 7.95
C VAL A 137 16.09 27.30 6.65
N ASP A 138 17.09 26.58 6.13
CA ASP A 138 16.92 25.71 4.97
C ASP A 138 16.30 24.38 5.41
N CYS A 139 14.99 24.23 5.19
CA CYS A 139 14.27 23.04 5.65
C CYS A 139 14.49 21.84 4.71
N SER A 140 14.04 20.65 5.09
CA SER A 140 13.86 19.55 4.13
C SER A 140 12.64 19.82 3.21
N CYS A 141 12.46 19.00 2.17
CA CYS A 141 11.24 19.06 1.34
C CYS A 141 10.09 18.19 1.86
N MET A 142 10.25 17.56 3.04
CA MET A 142 9.24 16.70 3.64
C MET A 142 8.46 17.47 4.71
N PHE A 143 7.14 17.48 4.59
CA PHE A 143 6.26 18.02 5.62
C PHE A 143 6.09 16.97 6.73
N THR A 144 6.90 17.08 7.78
CA THR A 144 6.94 16.15 8.92
C THR A 144 6.68 16.90 10.23
N SER A 145 6.43 16.18 11.33
CA SER A 145 6.30 16.79 12.66
C SER A 145 7.55 17.58 13.10
N PHE A 146 8.73 17.30 12.53
CA PHE A 146 9.96 18.08 12.75
C PHE A 146 9.99 19.42 12.01
N ALA A 147 9.33 19.52 10.86
CA ALA A 147 9.28 20.79 10.13
C ALA A 147 8.42 21.81 10.90
N LEU A 148 7.37 21.34 11.58
CA LEU A 148 6.39 22.19 12.27
C LEU A 148 6.98 23.15 13.31
N PRO A 149 7.85 22.74 14.27
CA PRO A 149 8.48 23.69 15.18
C PRO A 149 9.23 24.81 14.45
N VAL A 150 9.93 24.49 13.37
CA VAL A 150 10.67 25.49 12.58
C VAL A 150 9.71 26.42 11.83
N LEU A 151 8.66 25.86 11.23
CA LEU A 151 7.65 26.63 10.50
C LEU A 151 6.84 27.55 11.42
N ASP A 152 6.51 27.07 12.63
CA ASP A 152 5.76 27.81 13.64
C ASP A 152 6.58 28.96 14.23
N ASN A 153 7.83 28.69 14.60
CA ASN A 153 8.77 29.69 15.12
C ASN A 153 9.33 30.64 14.05
N SER A 154 8.99 30.43 12.78
CA SER A 154 9.34 31.36 11.72
C SER A 154 8.34 32.52 11.67
N ASP A 155 8.85 33.73 11.47
CA ASP A 155 8.04 34.90 11.18
C ASP A 155 7.36 34.75 9.82
N TYR A 156 8.12 34.23 8.85
CA TYR A 156 7.65 33.95 7.49
C TYR A 156 8.18 32.64 6.94
N ILE A 157 7.34 31.99 6.13
CA ILE A 157 7.71 30.78 5.39
C ILE A 157 7.75 31.14 3.91
N LEU A 158 8.93 31.04 3.30
CA LEU A 158 9.09 31.12 1.86
C LEU A 158 8.81 29.72 1.26
N LEU A 159 7.59 29.53 0.74
CA LEU A 159 7.21 28.31 0.03
C LEU A 159 7.74 28.37 -1.40
N VAL A 160 8.80 27.60 -1.67
CA VAL A 160 9.48 27.54 -2.96
C VAL A 160 8.83 26.48 -3.85
N LEU A 161 8.41 26.89 -5.05
CA LEU A 161 7.80 26.01 -6.04
C LEU A 161 8.28 26.33 -7.46
N GLU A 162 8.19 25.34 -8.35
CA GLU A 162 8.33 25.55 -9.79
C GLU A 162 6.94 25.72 -10.44
N PRO A 163 6.84 26.43 -11.57
CA PRO A 163 5.57 26.62 -12.29
C PRO A 163 5.18 25.35 -13.08
N ASP A 164 5.21 24.18 -12.44
CA ASP A 164 4.77 22.89 -13.00
C ASP A 164 3.60 22.31 -12.20
N ILE A 165 2.74 21.55 -12.88
CA ILE A 165 1.47 21.05 -12.32
C ILE A 165 1.69 20.27 -11.02
N LEU A 166 2.73 19.42 -10.94
CA LEU A 166 2.99 18.61 -9.75
C LEU A 166 3.47 19.46 -8.58
N SER A 167 4.37 20.43 -8.83
CA SER A 167 4.83 21.35 -7.78
C SER A 167 3.72 22.25 -7.27
N ILE A 168 2.79 22.66 -8.15
CA ILE A 168 1.61 23.45 -7.79
C ILE A 168 0.64 22.60 -6.97
N ASP A 169 0.33 21.38 -7.41
CA ASP A 169 -0.62 20.49 -6.73
C ASP A 169 -0.15 20.12 -5.32
N GLN A 170 1.13 19.75 -5.16
CA GLN A 170 1.72 19.48 -3.84
C GLN A 170 1.75 20.74 -2.95
N SER A 171 2.00 21.92 -3.52
CA SER A 171 1.95 23.18 -2.77
C SER A 171 0.53 23.53 -2.33
N LYS A 172 -0.47 23.19 -3.15
CA LYS A 172 -1.89 23.36 -2.82
C LYS A 172 -2.26 22.49 -1.62
N TRP A 173 -1.89 21.20 -1.66
CA TRP A 173 -2.09 20.29 -0.55
C TRP A 173 -1.46 20.81 0.74
N PHE A 174 -0.21 21.29 0.70
CA PHE A 174 0.44 21.87 1.89
C PHE A 174 -0.29 23.11 2.43
N LEU A 175 -0.78 23.99 1.55
CA LEU A 175 -1.57 25.15 1.99
C LEU A 175 -2.92 24.75 2.58
N GLU A 176 -3.55 23.69 2.09
CA GLU A 176 -4.78 23.11 2.65
C GLU A 176 -4.50 22.48 4.02
N GLU A 177 -3.44 21.69 4.15
CA GLU A 177 -3.04 21.06 5.41
C GLU A 177 -2.68 22.08 6.48
N MET A 178 -1.93 23.13 6.11
CA MET A 178 -1.64 24.24 7.01
C MET A 178 -2.93 24.96 7.46
N LYS A 179 -3.95 25.08 6.59
CA LYS A 179 -5.27 25.62 7.02
C LYS A 179 -5.97 24.68 7.99
N HIS A 180 -5.92 23.36 7.75
CA HIS A 180 -6.52 22.36 8.63
C HIS A 180 -5.89 22.36 10.02
N LEU A 181 -4.59 22.61 10.11
CA LEU A 181 -3.86 22.78 11.37
C LEU A 181 -4.07 24.16 12.03
N ASN A 182 -5.00 24.98 11.52
CA ASN A 182 -5.19 26.38 11.94
C ASN A 182 -3.90 27.24 11.86
N PHE A 183 -2.94 26.85 11.01
CA PHE A 183 -1.70 27.58 10.84
C PHE A 183 -1.96 28.91 10.13
N PRO A 184 -1.35 30.03 10.57
CA PRO A 184 -1.55 31.34 9.97
C PRO A 184 -0.96 31.40 8.55
N ILE A 185 -1.79 31.13 7.54
CA ILE A 185 -1.40 31.14 6.11
C ILE A 185 -0.85 32.51 5.66
N SER A 186 -1.11 33.59 6.40
CA SER A 186 -0.50 34.91 6.19
C SER A 186 1.03 34.89 6.32
N LYS A 187 1.61 34.00 7.15
CA LYS A 187 3.05 33.77 7.27
C LYS A 187 3.67 33.16 6.02
N VAL A 188 2.90 32.38 5.25
CA VAL A 188 3.39 31.74 4.02
C VAL A 188 3.49 32.78 2.89
N LYS A 189 4.63 32.84 2.20
CA LYS A 189 4.93 33.69 1.04
C LYS A 189 5.36 32.79 -0.13
N LEU A 190 4.66 32.88 -1.26
CA LEU A 190 4.96 32.04 -2.42
C LEU A 190 6.16 32.57 -3.20
N LEU A 191 7.18 31.74 -3.38
CA LEU A 191 8.37 32.03 -4.18
C LEU A 191 8.42 31.10 -5.40
N VAL A 192 8.09 31.62 -6.58
CA VAL A 192 8.16 30.83 -7.81
C VAL A 192 9.59 30.85 -8.35
N ASN A 193 10.24 29.70 -8.39
CA ASN A 193 11.58 29.54 -8.94
C ASN A 193 11.56 29.01 -10.37
N LYS A 194 12.64 29.27 -11.12
CA LYS A 194 12.86 28.80 -12.49
C LYS A 194 11.76 29.21 -13.46
N LEU A 195 11.18 30.40 -13.30
CA LEU A 195 10.24 30.91 -14.30
C LEU A 195 10.98 31.25 -15.60
N GLU A 196 10.44 30.81 -16.73
CA GLU A 196 10.94 31.21 -18.05
C GLU A 196 10.46 32.63 -18.39
N SER A 197 11.36 33.49 -18.87
CA SER A 197 11.09 34.91 -19.13
C SER A 197 9.98 35.19 -20.16
N ARG A 198 9.46 34.16 -20.83
CA ARG A 198 8.40 34.23 -21.86
C ARG A 198 7.06 33.61 -21.44
N GLN A 199 6.89 33.18 -20.18
CA GLN A 199 5.66 32.53 -19.70
C GLN A 199 4.97 33.30 -18.55
N PRO A 200 4.47 34.53 -18.78
CA PRO A 200 3.76 35.29 -17.74
C PRO A 200 2.41 34.67 -17.34
N ASP A 201 1.76 33.92 -18.24
CA ASP A 201 0.47 33.25 -17.96
C ASP A 201 0.55 32.23 -16.82
N SER A 202 1.72 31.59 -16.66
CA SER A 202 1.99 30.61 -15.60
C SER A 202 1.87 31.21 -14.20
N LEU A 203 2.17 32.50 -14.01
CA LEU A 203 2.02 33.15 -12.70
C LEU A 203 0.55 33.38 -12.34
N THR A 204 -0.27 33.71 -13.34
CA THR A 204 -1.72 33.87 -13.17
C THR A 204 -2.36 32.53 -12.79
N GLU A 205 -1.91 31.46 -13.44
CA GLU A 205 -2.36 30.09 -13.15
C GLU A 205 -1.93 29.63 -11.76
N VAL A 206 -0.67 29.83 -11.36
CA VAL A 206 -0.17 29.54 -10.00
C VAL A 206 -1.00 30.27 -8.94
N THR A 207 -1.23 31.58 -9.13
CA THR A 207 -2.02 32.39 -8.19
C THR A 207 -3.46 31.89 -8.07
N LYS A 208 -4.08 31.55 -9.21
CA LYS A 208 -5.45 31.03 -9.27
C LYS A 208 -5.59 29.65 -8.61
N LEU A 209 -4.66 28.73 -8.87
CA LEU A 209 -4.73 27.35 -8.37
C LEU A 209 -4.42 27.26 -6.87
N LEU A 210 -3.47 28.06 -6.38
CA LEU A 210 -3.11 28.10 -4.96
C LEU A 210 -4.00 29.04 -4.13
N GLY A 211 -4.78 29.91 -4.79
CA GLY A 211 -5.62 30.90 -4.13
C GLY A 211 -4.82 31.89 -3.27
N LYS A 212 -3.59 32.21 -3.69
CA LYS A 212 -2.65 33.03 -2.94
C LYS A 212 -1.67 33.74 -3.87
N ASP A 213 -1.38 35.00 -3.59
CA ASP A 213 -0.52 35.82 -4.44
C ASP A 213 0.95 35.37 -4.41
N VAL A 214 1.59 35.44 -5.59
CA VAL A 214 3.03 35.21 -5.74
C VAL A 214 3.80 36.37 -5.12
N PHE A 215 4.59 36.09 -4.09
CA PHE A 215 5.35 37.10 -3.35
C PHE A 215 6.58 37.58 -4.14
N ALA A 216 7.30 36.62 -4.73
CA ALA A 216 8.48 36.88 -5.55
C ALA A 216 8.69 35.77 -6.59
N VAL A 217 9.50 36.09 -7.60
CA VAL A 217 9.81 35.21 -8.72
C VAL A 217 11.31 35.26 -8.96
N LEU A 218 11.92 34.09 -9.20
CA LEU A 218 13.31 33.97 -9.64
C LEU A 218 13.33 33.41 -11.07
N GLU A 219 14.01 34.11 -11.97
CA GLU A 219 14.11 33.70 -13.37
C GLU A 219 15.02 32.48 -13.55
N ARG A 220 14.72 31.62 -14.52
CA ARG A 220 15.52 30.43 -14.80
C ARG A 220 16.87 30.79 -15.44
N ASP A 221 17.96 30.52 -14.73
CA ASP A 221 19.33 30.55 -15.27
C ASP A 221 20.13 29.31 -14.85
N ASP A 222 19.77 28.16 -15.44
CA ASP A 222 20.41 26.87 -15.13
C ASP A 222 21.92 26.89 -15.45
N LYS A 223 22.37 27.70 -16.41
CA LYS A 223 23.79 27.78 -16.80
C LYS A 223 24.59 28.45 -15.70
N LEU A 224 24.12 29.58 -15.20
CA LEU A 224 24.77 30.29 -14.10
C LEU A 224 24.73 29.47 -12.82
N VAL A 225 23.58 28.87 -12.48
CA VAL A 225 23.46 28.03 -11.28
C VAL A 225 24.43 26.84 -11.35
N ARG A 226 24.48 26.11 -12.48
CA ARG A 226 25.44 25.00 -12.65
C ARG A 226 26.89 25.47 -12.53
N LYS A 227 27.23 26.64 -13.08
CA LYS A 227 28.57 27.20 -12.98
C LYS A 227 28.92 27.56 -11.52
N ALA A 228 28.00 28.17 -10.79
CA ALA A 228 28.15 28.48 -9.38
C ALA A 228 28.33 27.22 -8.52
N LEU A 229 27.56 26.17 -8.79
CA LEU A 229 27.67 24.86 -8.12
C LEU A 229 29.02 24.20 -8.40
N HIS A 230 29.46 24.18 -9.66
CA HIS A 230 30.74 23.59 -10.04
C HIS A 230 31.93 24.34 -9.44
N GLU A 231 31.82 25.66 -9.32
CA GLU A 231 32.83 26.50 -8.67
C GLU A 231 32.68 26.55 -7.14
N THR A 232 31.67 25.88 -6.56
CA THR A 232 31.36 25.86 -5.11
C THR A 232 31.34 27.27 -4.49
N ILE A 233 30.77 28.22 -5.22
CA ILE A 233 30.72 29.64 -4.86
C ILE A 233 29.29 30.17 -5.02
N PRO A 234 28.71 30.85 -4.01
CA PRO A 234 27.39 31.47 -4.10
C PRO A 234 27.34 32.49 -5.24
N PHE A 235 26.30 32.45 -6.09
CA PHE A 235 26.25 33.30 -7.25
C PHE A 235 26.16 34.81 -6.92
N MET A 236 25.64 35.14 -5.74
CA MET A 236 25.64 36.52 -5.21
C MET A 236 27.04 37.11 -5.08
N THR A 237 28.05 36.29 -4.81
CA THR A 237 29.42 36.79 -4.56
C THR A 237 30.21 37.05 -5.85
N ARG A 238 29.90 36.36 -6.95
CA ARG A 238 30.76 36.30 -8.15
C ARG A 238 30.10 36.78 -9.44
N PHE A 239 28.78 36.66 -9.58
CA PHE A 239 28.08 36.99 -10.83
C PHE A 239 27.29 38.29 -10.68
N SER A 240 28.00 39.43 -10.71
CA SER A 240 27.45 40.76 -10.43
C SER A 240 26.44 41.30 -11.45
N MET A 241 26.38 40.73 -12.66
CA MET A 241 25.55 41.24 -13.77
C MET A 241 24.43 40.29 -14.20
N SER A 242 24.00 39.36 -13.34
CA SER A 242 22.95 38.40 -13.68
C SER A 242 21.55 38.84 -13.25
N LYS A 243 20.55 38.43 -14.02
CA LYS A 243 19.14 38.64 -13.70
C LYS A 243 18.75 37.94 -12.40
N LEU A 244 19.24 36.72 -12.18
CA LEU A 244 19.03 35.95 -10.95
C LEU A 244 19.56 36.68 -9.68
N ARG A 245 20.70 37.38 -9.78
CA ARG A 245 21.21 38.23 -8.70
C ARG A 245 20.26 39.40 -8.42
N SER A 246 19.83 40.11 -9.45
CA SER A 246 18.85 41.19 -9.31
C SER A 246 17.55 40.71 -8.67
N ASP A 247 17.05 39.51 -9.06
CA ASP A 247 15.83 38.95 -8.49
C ASP A 247 16.01 38.60 -7.00
N MET A 248 17.19 38.10 -6.61
CA MET A 248 17.53 37.83 -5.21
C MET A 248 17.65 39.10 -4.37
N GLU A 249 18.27 40.17 -4.90
CA GLU A 249 18.37 41.47 -4.23
C GLU A 249 16.98 42.12 -4.05
N GLN A 250 16.07 41.90 -5.00
CA GLN A 250 14.67 42.31 -4.91
C GLN A 250 13.91 41.50 -3.86
N LEU A 251 14.09 40.17 -3.82
CA LEU A 251 13.51 39.30 -2.79
C LEU A 251 13.94 39.74 -1.40
N ALA A 252 15.23 39.94 -1.17
CA ALA A 252 15.77 40.45 0.10
C ALA A 252 15.13 41.81 0.47
N GLY A 253 14.98 42.72 -0.49
CA GLY A 253 14.33 44.02 -0.26
C GLY A 253 12.83 43.96 0.01
N LYS A 254 12.12 42.95 -0.50
CA LYS A 254 10.71 42.72 -0.17
C LYS A 254 10.55 42.16 1.23
N LEU A 255 11.43 41.24 1.65
CA LEU A 255 11.41 40.64 2.99
C LEU A 255 11.64 41.68 4.09
N GLN A 256 12.56 42.63 3.88
CA GLN A 256 12.82 43.75 4.81
C GLN A 256 11.59 44.62 5.12
N LYS A 257 10.63 44.68 4.18
CA LYS A 257 9.44 45.52 4.31
C LYS A 257 8.29 44.83 5.02
N LEU A 258 8.44 43.54 5.35
CA LEU A 258 7.41 42.78 6.03
C LEU A 258 7.38 43.17 7.52
N PRO A 259 6.19 43.38 8.11
CA PRO A 259 6.07 43.67 9.53
C PRO A 259 6.50 42.44 10.36
N PRO A 260 7.01 42.61 11.59
CA PRO A 260 7.18 41.47 12.50
C PRO A 260 5.81 40.86 12.84
N THR A 261 5.72 39.53 12.83
CA THR A 261 4.49 38.78 13.10
C THR A 261 4.46 38.39 14.58
N LEU A 262 3.33 38.58 15.28
CA LEU A 262 3.17 38.09 16.66
C LEU A 262 3.10 36.55 16.63
N ILE A 263 3.95 35.89 17.41
CA ILE A 263 3.92 34.45 17.63
C ILE A 263 2.67 34.15 18.48
N SER A 264 1.78 33.30 17.99
CA SER A 264 0.66 32.76 18.78
C SER A 264 1.11 31.46 19.41
N ASP A 265 1.05 31.35 20.75
CA ASP A 265 1.47 30.17 21.52
C ASP A 265 0.57 28.93 21.32
N ASP A 266 -0.44 28.99 20.46
CA ASP A 266 -1.56 28.03 20.41
C ASP A 266 -1.32 26.75 19.58
N LEU A 267 -0.29 26.68 18.73
CA LEU A 267 -0.09 25.53 17.82
C LEU A 267 0.39 24.27 18.55
N ALA A 268 1.15 24.41 19.64
CA ALA A 268 1.58 23.27 20.44
C ALA A 268 0.38 22.59 21.13
N GLU A 269 -0.51 23.36 21.75
CA GLU A 269 -1.71 22.82 22.43
C GLU A 269 -2.69 22.15 21.44
N LEU A 270 -2.90 22.74 20.27
CA LEU A 270 -3.82 22.21 19.25
C LEU A 270 -3.33 20.90 18.61
N MET A 271 -2.02 20.74 18.42
CA MET A 271 -1.45 19.52 17.83
C MET A 271 -1.44 18.33 18.78
N PHE A 272 -1.41 18.56 20.10
CA PHE A 272 -1.44 17.49 21.10
C PHE A 272 -2.85 17.16 21.60
N ASN A 273 -3.82 18.06 21.42
CA ASN A 273 -5.23 17.86 21.80
C ASN A 273 -6.15 17.42 20.65
N ALA A 274 -5.69 17.44 19.39
CA ALA A 274 -6.47 16.97 18.25
C ALA A 274 -6.44 15.43 18.10
N SER A 275 -6.86 14.72 19.14
CA SER A 275 -7.28 13.32 19.03
C SER A 275 -8.23 12.94 20.17
N ASP A 276 -9.34 13.66 20.31
CA ASP A 276 -10.51 13.19 21.05
C ASP A 276 -11.77 13.57 20.28
N GLY A 277 -12.04 12.81 19.21
CA GLY A 277 -13.35 12.76 18.58
C GLY A 277 -14.18 11.69 19.28
N GLU A 278 -15.19 12.13 20.03
CA GLU A 278 -16.26 11.39 20.71
C GLU A 278 -16.20 9.85 20.54
N ILE A 279 -15.59 9.19 21.53
CA ILE A 279 -15.82 7.77 21.79
C ILE A 279 -16.93 7.70 22.82
N THR A 280 -17.99 7.01 22.44
CA THR A 280 -19.11 6.60 23.28
C THR A 280 -18.63 6.08 24.63
N GLU A 281 -19.12 6.71 25.70
CA GLU A 281 -19.02 6.26 27.08
C GLU A 281 -19.41 4.78 27.19
N ASP A 282 -18.49 3.97 27.72
CA ASP A 282 -18.68 3.01 28.82
C ASP A 282 -17.61 1.88 28.75
N ARG A 283 -16.33 2.21 29.01
CA ARG A 283 -15.29 1.24 29.41
C ARG A 283 -14.41 1.86 30.50
N SER A 284 -14.18 1.10 31.58
CA SER A 284 -13.66 1.57 32.86
C SER A 284 -12.21 2.06 32.81
N ALA A 285 -11.90 3.16 33.50
CA ALA A 285 -10.56 3.76 33.67
C ALA A 285 -9.43 2.80 34.06
N SER A 286 -9.75 1.59 34.53
CA SER A 286 -8.80 0.51 34.81
C SER A 286 -8.16 -0.06 33.53
N ASP A 287 -8.90 -0.16 32.42
CA ASP A 287 -8.41 -0.75 31.17
C ASP A 287 -7.41 0.18 30.46
N GLU A 288 -7.60 1.48 30.62
CA GLU A 288 -6.71 2.51 30.07
C GLU A 288 -5.36 2.51 30.80
N GLN A 289 -5.37 2.40 32.14
CA GLN A 289 -4.16 2.26 32.94
C GLN A 289 -3.38 0.98 32.61
N ILE A 290 -4.07 -0.14 32.38
CA ILE A 290 -3.47 -1.40 31.95
C ILE A 290 -2.84 -1.23 30.56
N THR A 291 -3.55 -0.61 29.61
CA THR A 291 -3.05 -0.39 28.25
C THR A 291 -1.80 0.51 28.24
N GLU A 292 -1.79 1.56 29.05
CA GLU A 292 -0.63 2.45 29.18
C GLU A 292 0.57 1.74 29.81
N PHE A 293 0.34 0.91 30.83
CA PHE A 293 1.38 0.08 31.43
C PHE A 293 1.95 -0.93 30.42
N LYS A 294 1.11 -1.64 29.66
CA LYS A 294 1.55 -2.53 28.57
C LYS A 294 2.44 -1.81 27.56
N ARG A 295 2.08 -0.59 27.16
CA ARG A 295 2.89 0.25 26.25
C ARG A 295 4.28 0.54 26.83
N ARG A 296 4.39 0.91 28.12
CA ARG A 296 5.68 1.14 28.78
C ARG A 296 6.54 -0.12 28.85
N VAL A 297 5.94 -1.25 29.25
CA VAL A 297 6.64 -2.54 29.31
C VAL A 297 7.18 -2.94 27.93
N HIS A 298 6.39 -2.75 26.87
CA HIS A 298 6.81 -3.03 25.50
C HIS A 298 8.02 -2.17 25.09
N GLN A 299 8.05 -0.88 25.43
CA GLN A 299 9.16 0.02 25.09
C GLN A 299 10.48 -0.45 25.73
N ILE A 300 10.45 -0.75 27.03
CA ILE A 300 11.64 -1.21 27.78
C ILE A 300 12.16 -2.54 27.21
N LEU A 301 11.25 -3.43 26.80
CA LEU A 301 11.63 -4.73 26.25
C LEU A 301 12.28 -4.61 24.87
N VAL A 302 11.75 -3.76 23.98
CA VAL A 302 12.35 -3.51 22.65
C VAL A 302 13.80 -3.05 22.79
N ASP A 303 14.08 -2.06 23.67
CA ASP A 303 15.44 -1.57 23.92
C ASP A 303 16.38 -2.65 24.47
N SER A 304 15.86 -3.57 25.28
CA SER A 304 16.64 -4.65 25.91
C SER A 304 16.97 -5.81 24.96
N ILE A 305 16.10 -6.06 23.97
CA ILE A 305 16.18 -7.21 23.06
C ILE A 305 17.08 -6.88 21.85
N ASP A 306 17.11 -5.63 21.40
CA ASP A 306 17.90 -5.18 20.24
C ASP A 306 19.43 -5.38 20.43
N MET A 307 19.88 -5.62 21.66
CA MET A 307 21.28 -5.91 22.01
C MET A 307 21.73 -7.35 21.73
N LYS A 308 20.84 -8.29 21.37
CA LYS A 308 21.19 -9.72 21.24
C LYS A 308 20.57 -10.36 20.00
N GLN A 309 21.36 -10.51 18.93
CA GLN A 309 20.96 -11.30 17.75
C GLN A 309 21.13 -12.82 17.99
N ASN A 310 20.23 -13.63 17.41
CA ASN A 310 20.18 -15.10 17.44
C ASN A 310 19.78 -15.76 18.78
N ILE A 311 18.66 -15.37 19.36
CA ILE A 311 18.08 -16.01 20.55
C ILE A 311 16.96 -16.98 20.12
N SER A 312 16.85 -18.16 20.73
CA SER A 312 15.72 -19.08 20.48
C SER A 312 14.42 -18.60 21.14
N ASP A 313 13.25 -18.99 20.61
CA ASP A 313 11.93 -18.61 21.19
C ASP A 313 11.82 -18.90 22.70
N ARG A 314 12.47 -19.97 23.17
CA ARG A 314 12.51 -20.33 24.59
C ARG A 314 13.36 -19.35 25.40
N GLU A 315 14.55 -19.02 24.93
CA GLU A 315 15.45 -18.07 25.60
C GLU A 315 14.89 -16.64 25.52
N LEU A 316 14.19 -16.29 24.44
CA LEU A 316 13.48 -15.02 24.31
C LEU A 316 12.32 -14.93 25.30
N ARG A 317 11.55 -16.01 25.48
CA ARG A 317 10.53 -16.13 26.54
C ARG A 317 11.13 -15.94 27.92
N GLU A 318 12.23 -16.62 28.23
CA GLU A 318 12.90 -16.52 29.53
C GLU A 318 13.47 -15.10 29.78
N LEU A 319 14.02 -14.46 28.74
CA LEU A 319 14.52 -13.08 28.80
C LEU A 319 13.39 -12.09 29.05
N VAL A 320 12.32 -12.15 28.25
CA VAL A 320 11.13 -11.29 28.40
C VAL A 320 10.49 -11.50 29.77
N ASP A 321 10.35 -12.75 30.23
CA ASP A 321 9.82 -13.05 31.56
C ASP A 321 10.66 -12.41 32.68
N SER A 322 12.00 -12.53 32.59
CA SER A 322 12.93 -11.96 33.57
C SER A 322 12.86 -10.43 33.63
N GLU A 323 12.70 -9.79 32.48
CA GLU A 323 12.68 -8.33 32.37
C GLU A 323 11.31 -7.77 32.79
N ILE A 324 10.22 -8.47 32.49
CA ILE A 324 8.89 -8.14 33.04
C ILE A 324 8.90 -8.26 34.56
N ASN A 325 9.51 -9.31 35.14
CA ASN A 325 9.64 -9.42 36.59
C ASN A 325 10.43 -8.25 37.18
N ARG A 326 11.48 -7.78 36.49
CA ARG A 326 12.25 -6.61 36.88
C ARG A 326 11.39 -5.35 36.87
N ILE A 327 10.62 -5.11 35.80
CA ILE A 327 9.73 -3.94 35.68
C ILE A 327 8.64 -3.98 36.76
N PHE A 328 8.02 -5.14 36.98
CA PHE A 328 6.98 -5.34 38.00
C PHE A 328 7.49 -5.12 39.44
N SER A 329 8.80 -5.20 39.65
CA SER A 329 9.44 -4.93 40.94
C SER A 329 9.80 -3.47 41.18
N ILE A 330 9.86 -2.65 40.11
CA ILE A 330 10.30 -1.24 40.15
C ILE A 330 9.12 -0.29 39.92
N GLU A 331 8.13 -0.68 39.12
CA GLU A 331 6.94 0.12 38.79
C GLU A 331 5.68 -0.33 39.55
N GLU A 332 4.78 0.62 39.79
CA GLU A 332 3.42 0.29 40.25
C GLU A 332 2.63 -0.38 39.11
N VAL A 333 2.37 -1.69 39.28
CA VAL A 333 1.54 -2.46 38.36
C VAL A 333 0.05 -2.13 38.64
N PRO A 334 -0.75 -1.73 37.63
CA PRO A 334 -2.14 -1.28 37.79
C PRO A 334 -3.13 -2.43 38.03
N VAL A 335 -2.75 -3.41 38.87
CA VAL A 335 -3.60 -4.50 39.33
C VAL A 335 -3.31 -4.83 40.80
N HIS A 336 -4.37 -5.10 41.56
CA HIS A 336 -4.32 -5.20 43.01
C HIS A 336 -4.06 -6.62 43.55
N SER A 337 -4.29 -7.67 42.75
CA SER A 337 -4.13 -9.07 43.16
C SER A 337 -2.92 -9.73 42.49
N ARG A 338 -2.31 -10.72 43.18
CA ARG A 338 -1.19 -11.49 42.64
C ARG A 338 -1.61 -12.31 41.41
N ASP A 339 -2.81 -12.87 41.43
CA ASP A 339 -3.35 -13.64 40.31
C ASP A 339 -3.57 -12.75 39.07
N SER A 340 -4.08 -11.53 39.25
CA SER A 340 -4.22 -10.55 38.16
C SER A 340 -2.88 -10.06 37.62
N ARG A 341 -1.81 -10.00 38.44
CA ARG A 341 -0.45 -9.73 37.95
C ARG A 341 0.07 -10.86 37.09
N ASP A 342 -0.13 -12.10 37.52
CA ASP A 342 0.32 -13.28 36.78
C ASP A 342 -0.47 -13.51 35.48
N GLU A 343 -1.73 -13.06 35.42
CA GLU A 343 -2.54 -12.98 34.21
C GLU A 343 -2.06 -11.87 33.27
N LEU A 344 -1.92 -10.63 33.76
CA LEU A 344 -1.41 -9.50 32.97
C LEU A 344 -0.01 -9.78 32.41
N LYS A 345 0.85 -10.45 33.20
CA LYS A 345 2.17 -10.89 32.76
C LYS A 345 2.09 -11.89 31.61
N ARG A 346 1.23 -12.91 31.72
CA ARG A 346 1.03 -13.88 30.64
C ARG A 346 0.51 -13.19 29.38
N GLU A 347 -0.45 -12.29 29.53
CA GLU A 347 -1.01 -11.50 28.44
C GLU A 347 0.05 -10.65 27.73
N ILE A 348 0.92 -9.95 28.48
CA ILE A 348 2.04 -9.17 27.92
C ILE A 348 3.03 -10.08 27.19
N ILE A 349 3.39 -11.24 27.77
CA ILE A 349 4.31 -12.19 27.15
C ILE A 349 3.72 -12.71 25.83
N ASP A 350 2.44 -13.07 25.83
CA ASP A 350 1.76 -13.58 24.64
C ASP A 350 1.57 -12.48 23.59
N GLU A 351 1.29 -11.23 23.97
CA GLU A 351 1.21 -10.08 23.05
C GLU A 351 2.58 -9.76 22.41
N ILE A 352 3.67 -9.83 23.17
CA ILE A 352 5.02 -9.51 22.71
C ILE A 352 5.60 -10.62 21.85
N LEU A 353 5.27 -11.88 22.15
CA LEU A 353 5.83 -13.06 21.50
C LEU A 353 4.90 -13.71 20.46
N GLY A 354 3.63 -13.31 20.43
CA GLY A 354 2.61 -13.75 19.47
C GLY A 354 2.45 -12.84 18.25
N LEU A 355 1.35 -12.97 17.51
CA LEU A 355 1.01 -12.08 16.40
C LEU A 355 0.17 -10.87 16.84
N GLY A 356 0.12 -10.61 18.15
CA GLY A 356 -0.69 -9.55 18.75
C GLY A 356 -2.18 -9.68 18.35
N PRO A 357 -2.85 -8.57 18.00
CA PRO A 357 -4.25 -8.57 17.58
C PRO A 357 -4.61 -9.53 16.45
N LEU A 358 -3.64 -9.91 15.61
CA LEU A 358 -3.89 -10.82 14.49
C LEU A 358 -4.18 -12.24 14.95
N GLU A 359 -3.76 -12.69 16.12
CA GLU A 359 -4.01 -14.07 16.57
C GLU A 359 -5.51 -14.34 16.68
N ASP A 360 -6.23 -13.46 17.36
CA ASP A 360 -7.69 -13.55 17.52
C ASP A 360 -8.39 -13.49 16.15
N LEU A 361 -7.98 -12.55 15.29
CA LEU A 361 -8.58 -12.35 13.98
C LEU A 361 -8.29 -13.52 13.02
N LEU A 362 -7.12 -14.14 13.12
CA LEU A 362 -6.74 -15.34 12.36
C LEU A 362 -7.51 -16.57 12.87
N ALA A 363 -7.72 -16.67 14.18
CA ALA A 363 -8.49 -17.75 14.79
C ALA A 363 -9.99 -17.69 14.44
N ASP A 364 -10.56 -16.50 14.27
CA ASP A 364 -11.99 -16.32 13.99
C ASP A 364 -12.39 -16.83 12.59
N SER A 365 -13.10 -17.96 12.53
CA SER A 365 -13.55 -18.56 11.26
C SER A 365 -14.54 -17.71 10.44
N THR A 366 -15.12 -16.65 11.01
CA THR A 366 -16.07 -15.76 10.33
C THR A 366 -15.38 -14.65 9.54
N VAL A 367 -14.11 -14.36 9.84
CA VAL A 367 -13.27 -13.39 9.14
C VAL A 367 -12.65 -14.02 7.90
N ASP A 368 -12.83 -13.37 6.76
CA ASP A 368 -12.32 -13.78 5.45
C ASP A 368 -10.99 -13.07 5.10
N GLU A 369 -10.87 -11.77 5.45
CA GLU A 369 -9.71 -10.93 5.15
C GLU A 369 -9.44 -9.95 6.30
N ILE A 370 -8.17 -9.64 6.56
CA ILE A 370 -7.70 -8.72 7.58
C ILE A 370 -6.83 -7.66 6.89
N MET A 371 -7.10 -6.38 7.16
CA MET A 371 -6.40 -5.23 6.57
C MET A 371 -5.99 -4.28 7.69
N VAL A 372 -4.71 -4.29 8.04
CA VAL A 372 -4.09 -3.37 9.00
C VAL A 372 -3.58 -2.18 8.20
N ASN A 373 -4.21 -1.02 8.37
CA ASN A 373 -3.76 0.21 7.73
C ASN A 373 -2.85 1.02 8.66
N ARG A 374 -3.18 1.04 9.95
CA ARG A 374 -2.48 1.74 11.05
C ARG A 374 -2.71 0.99 12.37
N PRO A 375 -1.96 1.29 13.45
CA PRO A 375 -2.13 0.58 14.72
C PRO A 375 -3.57 0.61 15.26
N ASP A 376 -4.25 1.74 15.10
CA ASP A 376 -5.62 1.98 15.54
C ASP A 376 -6.69 1.63 14.51
N GLN A 377 -6.30 1.21 13.29
CA GLN A 377 -7.18 1.01 12.16
C GLN A 377 -6.99 -0.36 11.50
N ILE A 378 -7.74 -1.34 11.98
CA ILE A 378 -7.81 -2.69 11.42
C ILE A 378 -9.19 -2.93 10.82
N TYR A 379 -9.27 -3.14 9.50
CA TYR A 379 -10.48 -3.58 8.82
C TYR A 379 -10.49 -5.10 8.69
N ILE A 380 -11.69 -5.67 8.75
CA ILE A 380 -11.92 -7.08 8.47
C ILE A 380 -13.07 -7.24 7.49
N GLU A 381 -12.96 -8.23 6.61
CA GLU A 381 -14.06 -8.66 5.76
C GLU A 381 -14.76 -9.86 6.39
N GLU A 382 -16.08 -9.76 6.54
CA GLU A 382 -16.94 -10.87 6.94
C GLU A 382 -18.10 -11.00 5.96
N LYS A 383 -18.25 -12.16 5.33
CA LYS A 383 -19.37 -12.45 4.41
C LYS A 383 -19.49 -11.41 3.28
N GLY A 384 -18.37 -10.91 2.76
CA GLY A 384 -18.37 -9.94 1.66
C GLY A 384 -18.54 -8.48 2.07
N LYS A 385 -18.54 -8.17 3.37
CA LYS A 385 -18.71 -6.80 3.89
C LYS A 385 -17.51 -6.40 4.74
N LEU A 386 -16.96 -5.22 4.47
CA LEU A 386 -15.89 -4.62 5.25
C LEU A 386 -16.45 -3.96 6.51
N ARG A 387 -15.82 -4.21 7.65
CA ARG A 387 -16.09 -3.51 8.91
C ARG A 387 -14.79 -3.16 9.63
N LEU A 388 -14.81 -2.08 10.41
CA LEU A 388 -13.72 -1.75 11.33
C LEU A 388 -13.77 -2.71 12.54
N SER A 389 -12.62 -3.28 12.91
CA SER A 389 -12.46 -4.13 14.08
C SER A 389 -12.31 -3.27 15.34
N ASP A 390 -12.69 -3.85 16.49
CA ASP A 390 -12.43 -3.32 17.83
C ASP A 390 -11.00 -3.58 18.33
N LYS A 391 -10.26 -4.44 17.62
CA LYS A 391 -8.86 -4.79 17.90
C LYS A 391 -7.91 -3.71 17.35
N LYS A 392 -6.82 -3.45 18.08
CA LYS A 392 -5.80 -2.45 17.73
C LYS A 392 -4.42 -2.94 18.11
N PHE A 393 -3.41 -2.59 17.31
CA PHE A 393 -2.01 -2.69 17.74
C PHE A 393 -1.66 -1.54 18.68
N LEU A 394 -0.64 -1.73 19.51
CA LEU A 394 -0.14 -0.74 20.44
C LEU A 394 0.54 0.44 19.72
N ASN A 395 1.32 0.14 18.68
CA ASN A 395 2.13 1.08 17.90
C ASN A 395 2.64 0.45 16.58
N GLU A 396 3.36 1.23 15.75
CA GLU A 396 3.93 0.77 14.47
C GLU A 396 5.02 -0.29 14.68
N GLU A 397 5.78 -0.20 15.77
CA GLU A 397 6.86 -1.14 16.13
C GLU A 397 6.31 -2.56 16.34
N GLN A 398 5.14 -2.68 16.98
CA GLN A 398 4.47 -3.97 17.15
C GLN A 398 4.06 -4.55 15.78
N ILE A 399 3.59 -3.71 14.84
CA ILE A 399 3.27 -4.15 13.47
C ILE A 399 4.54 -4.67 12.78
N MET A 400 5.65 -3.94 12.87
CA MET A 400 6.94 -4.35 12.30
C MET A 400 7.44 -5.67 12.90
N ALA A 401 7.42 -5.82 14.22
CA ALA A 401 7.83 -7.05 14.89
C ALA A 401 6.97 -8.25 14.44
N VAL A 402 5.66 -8.04 14.27
CA VAL A 402 4.75 -9.06 13.74
C VAL A 402 5.06 -9.41 12.28
N ILE A 403 5.35 -8.41 11.42
CA ILE A 403 5.79 -8.65 10.04
C ILE A 403 7.06 -9.50 10.02
N GLU A 404 8.09 -9.12 10.78
CA GLU A 404 9.36 -9.87 10.83
C GLU A 404 9.17 -11.30 11.33
N ARG A 405 8.37 -11.49 12.39
CA ARG A 405 8.05 -12.81 12.94
C ARG A 405 7.30 -13.69 11.94
N ILE A 406 6.45 -13.10 11.11
CA ILE A 406 5.76 -13.80 10.03
C ILE A 406 6.73 -14.19 8.92
N LEU A 407 7.64 -13.28 8.53
CA LEU A 407 8.52 -13.47 7.38
C LEU A 407 9.72 -14.39 7.66
N MET A 408 10.22 -14.40 8.89
CA MET A 408 11.42 -15.15 9.28
C MET A 408 11.29 -16.67 9.01
N PRO A 409 10.19 -17.36 9.39
CA PRO A 409 9.99 -18.77 9.03
C PRO A 409 9.84 -19.03 7.52
N ILE A 410 9.43 -18.02 6.75
CA ILE A 410 9.23 -18.10 5.30
C ILE A 410 10.56 -17.88 4.55
N GLY A 411 11.59 -17.39 5.24
CA GLY A 411 12.88 -17.03 4.63
C GLY A 411 12.78 -15.79 3.76
N LYS A 412 11.83 -14.90 4.04
CA LYS A 412 11.70 -13.59 3.39
C LYS A 412 12.11 -12.49 4.36
N SER A 413 12.47 -11.35 3.81
CA SER A 413 12.83 -10.15 4.57
C SER A 413 12.22 -8.94 3.90
N ILE A 414 11.82 -7.96 4.69
CA ILE A 414 11.34 -6.66 4.23
C ILE A 414 12.27 -5.57 4.78
N ASN A 415 12.61 -4.58 3.96
CA ASN A 415 13.44 -3.44 4.36
C ASN A 415 13.22 -2.28 3.39
N GLU A 416 13.82 -1.12 3.63
CA GLU A 416 13.61 0.07 2.78
C GLU A 416 14.00 -0.13 1.30
N LEU A 417 14.94 -1.04 0.99
CA LEU A 417 15.32 -1.36 -0.39
C LEU A 417 14.29 -2.28 -1.08
N ASN A 418 13.59 -3.10 -0.30
CA ASN A 418 12.50 -3.98 -0.73
C ASN A 418 11.30 -3.78 0.21
N PRO A 419 10.60 -2.64 0.10
CA PRO A 419 9.67 -2.16 1.13
C PRO A 419 8.30 -2.83 1.05
N PHE A 420 8.16 -3.91 0.30
CA PHE A 420 6.96 -4.74 0.27
C PHE A 420 7.34 -6.19 0.05
N VAL A 421 6.47 -7.08 0.53
CA VAL A 421 6.67 -8.52 0.40
C VAL A 421 5.33 -9.22 0.37
N ASP A 422 5.23 -10.21 -0.50
CA ASP A 422 4.17 -11.21 -0.48
C ASP A 422 4.69 -12.48 0.18
N GLY A 423 3.86 -13.14 0.98
CA GLY A 423 4.22 -14.33 1.72
C GLY A 423 3.05 -15.25 2.00
N ARG A 424 3.35 -16.39 2.60
CA ARG A 424 2.36 -17.40 2.99
C ARG A 424 2.57 -17.82 4.43
N LEU A 425 1.53 -17.65 5.23
CA LEU A 425 1.49 -18.08 6.63
C LEU A 425 1.43 -19.61 6.74
N ARG A 426 1.76 -20.15 7.91
CA ARG A 426 1.76 -21.60 8.18
C ARG A 426 0.38 -22.26 7.99
N ASP A 427 -0.70 -21.52 8.21
CA ASP A 427 -2.08 -21.97 8.00
C ASP A 427 -2.52 -21.95 6.53
N GLY A 428 -1.65 -21.48 5.63
CA GLY A 428 -1.89 -21.35 4.20
C GLY A 428 -2.44 -19.99 3.76
N SER A 429 -2.74 -19.09 4.70
CA SER A 429 -3.21 -17.74 4.44
C SER A 429 -2.14 -16.91 3.72
N ARG A 430 -2.56 -15.97 2.89
CA ARG A 430 -1.64 -15.10 2.16
C ARG A 430 -1.47 -13.80 2.91
N ILE A 431 -0.23 -13.32 2.96
CA ILE A 431 0.10 -12.02 3.54
C ILE A 431 0.76 -11.16 2.47
N ASN A 432 0.30 -9.93 2.35
CA ASN A 432 1.05 -8.83 1.77
C ASN A 432 1.42 -7.88 2.91
N ALA A 433 2.68 -7.47 2.98
CA ALA A 433 3.12 -6.43 3.89
C ALA A 433 3.86 -5.35 3.10
N ILE A 434 3.61 -4.09 3.44
CA ILE A 434 4.26 -2.94 2.84
C ILE A 434 4.64 -1.95 3.94
N ILE A 435 5.87 -1.46 3.87
CA ILE A 435 6.47 -0.58 4.89
C ILE A 435 6.91 0.73 4.24
N ARG A 436 7.41 1.63 5.08
CA ARG A 436 8.06 2.86 4.62
C ARG A 436 9.25 2.53 3.68
N PRO A 437 9.49 3.32 2.62
CA PRO A 437 8.87 4.61 2.31
C PRO A 437 7.56 4.53 1.51
N LEU A 438 7.06 3.35 1.14
CA LEU A 438 5.87 3.24 0.28
C LEU A 438 4.55 3.35 1.08
N ALA A 439 4.53 2.80 2.28
CA ALA A 439 3.42 2.97 3.21
C ALA A 439 3.64 4.25 4.03
N ILE A 440 3.04 5.37 3.58
CA ILE A 440 3.31 6.72 4.10
C ILE A 440 2.85 6.88 5.55
N ASP A 441 1.69 6.33 5.90
CA ASP A 441 1.08 6.59 7.21
C ASP A 441 1.54 5.60 8.28
N SER A 442 1.70 4.32 7.94
CA SER A 442 2.11 3.23 8.83
C SER A 442 2.48 2.01 7.99
N PRO A 443 3.30 1.07 8.50
CA PRO A 443 3.33 -0.30 7.98
C PRO A 443 1.92 -0.87 7.81
N MET A 444 1.64 -1.44 6.64
CA MET A 444 0.35 -2.04 6.33
C MET A 444 0.50 -3.55 6.12
N ILE A 445 -0.51 -4.29 6.57
CA ILE A 445 -0.61 -5.73 6.42
C ILE A 445 -1.98 -6.06 5.81
N THR A 446 -1.99 -6.80 4.72
CA THR A 446 -3.21 -7.43 4.19
C THR A 446 -3.06 -8.94 4.27
N ILE A 447 -3.90 -9.58 5.08
CA ILE A 447 -3.98 -11.03 5.19
C ILE A 447 -5.29 -11.52 4.60
N ARG A 448 -5.20 -12.23 3.48
CA ARG A 448 -6.33 -12.98 2.93
C ARG A 448 -6.32 -14.38 3.51
N LYS A 449 -7.29 -14.67 4.37
CA LYS A 449 -7.31 -15.93 5.11
C LYS A 449 -7.60 -17.09 4.19
N PHE A 450 -6.96 -18.21 4.48
CA PHE A 450 -7.22 -19.44 3.78
C PHE A 450 -8.55 -20.03 4.27
N SER A 451 -9.62 -19.82 3.49
CA SER A 451 -10.98 -20.25 3.87
C SER A 451 -10.99 -21.74 4.21
N LYS A 452 -11.37 -22.07 5.45
CA LYS A 452 -11.54 -23.46 5.92
C LYS A 452 -12.88 -24.07 5.49
N SER A 453 -13.84 -23.24 5.06
CA SER A 453 -15.17 -23.71 4.67
C SER A 453 -15.18 -24.15 3.20
N PHE A 454 -15.59 -25.39 2.97
CA PHE A 454 -15.84 -25.90 1.63
C PHE A 454 -17.30 -25.64 1.28
N LEU A 455 -17.54 -24.77 0.30
CA LEU A 455 -18.83 -24.72 -0.35
C LEU A 455 -19.03 -26.00 -1.15
N THR A 456 -20.22 -26.58 -1.07
CA THR A 456 -20.65 -27.75 -1.84
C THR A 456 -21.62 -27.34 -2.93
N MET A 457 -21.81 -28.20 -3.94
CA MET A 457 -22.79 -27.96 -4.99
C MET A 457 -24.21 -27.86 -4.40
N GLU A 458 -24.52 -28.70 -3.41
CA GLU A 458 -25.79 -28.72 -2.69
C GLU A 458 -26.05 -27.38 -1.99
N GLN A 459 -25.04 -26.78 -1.37
CA GLN A 459 -25.15 -25.45 -0.76
C GLN A 459 -25.34 -24.34 -1.80
N LEU A 460 -24.69 -24.43 -2.97
CA LEU A 460 -24.92 -23.46 -4.05
C LEU A 460 -26.37 -23.48 -4.55
N ILE A 461 -26.97 -24.68 -4.62
CA ILE A 461 -28.37 -24.86 -5.03
C ILE A 461 -29.30 -24.38 -3.91
N ALA A 462 -29.17 -24.94 -2.70
CA ALA A 462 -30.13 -24.76 -1.62
C ALA A 462 -30.04 -23.39 -0.93
N ASN A 463 -28.82 -22.88 -0.71
CA ASN A 463 -28.60 -21.71 0.14
C ASN A 463 -28.29 -20.45 -0.67
N CYS A 464 -27.59 -20.58 -1.79
CA CYS A 464 -27.18 -19.42 -2.61
C CYS A 464 -28.10 -19.17 -3.82
N ASN A 465 -28.89 -20.17 -4.22
CA ASN A 465 -29.63 -20.18 -5.48
C ASN A 465 -28.72 -19.78 -6.67
N ALA A 466 -27.45 -20.20 -6.65
CA ALA A 466 -26.42 -19.74 -7.58
C ALA A 466 -26.43 -20.51 -8.91
N ILE A 467 -27.03 -21.70 -8.89
CA ILE A 467 -27.16 -22.65 -9.99
C ILE A 467 -28.44 -23.47 -9.78
N SER A 468 -29.12 -23.86 -10.86
CA SER A 468 -30.25 -24.80 -10.77
C SER A 468 -29.78 -26.25 -10.57
N ARG A 469 -30.66 -27.14 -10.10
CA ARG A 469 -30.35 -28.56 -9.95
C ARG A 469 -30.02 -29.24 -11.28
N ASP A 470 -30.70 -28.85 -12.34
CA ASP A 470 -30.46 -29.35 -13.69
C ASP A 470 -29.07 -28.93 -14.18
N MET A 471 -28.74 -27.64 -14.09
CA MET A 471 -27.41 -27.14 -14.42
C MET A 471 -26.33 -27.84 -13.59
N ALA A 472 -26.54 -28.07 -12.29
CA ALA A 472 -25.59 -28.77 -11.44
C ALA A 472 -25.37 -30.23 -11.87
N THR A 473 -26.44 -30.93 -12.23
CA THR A 473 -26.38 -32.30 -12.76
C THR A 473 -25.60 -32.35 -14.08
N PHE A 474 -25.87 -31.39 -14.96
CA PHE A 474 -25.15 -31.23 -16.23
C PHE A 474 -23.66 -30.97 -15.99
N MET A 475 -23.30 -30.04 -15.10
CA MET A 475 -21.90 -29.75 -14.76
C MET A 475 -21.15 -30.97 -14.21
N LYS A 476 -21.80 -31.77 -13.35
CA LYS A 476 -21.23 -33.03 -12.84
C LYS A 476 -20.88 -34.00 -13.97
N ILE A 477 -21.77 -34.11 -14.96
CA ILE A 477 -21.57 -34.99 -16.12
C ILE A 477 -20.43 -34.49 -16.99
N LEU A 478 -20.33 -33.17 -17.24
CA LEU A 478 -19.21 -32.58 -17.99
C LEU A 478 -17.86 -32.94 -17.37
N VAL A 479 -17.73 -32.80 -16.04
CA VAL A 479 -16.49 -33.13 -15.33
C VAL A 479 -16.18 -34.63 -15.45
N LYS A 480 -17.19 -35.49 -15.26
CA LYS A 480 -17.07 -36.95 -15.39
C LYS A 480 -16.69 -37.41 -16.80
N MET A 481 -17.17 -36.70 -17.83
CA MET A 481 -16.82 -36.93 -19.24
C MET A 481 -15.47 -36.34 -19.66
N ARG A 482 -14.71 -35.74 -18.73
CA ARG A 482 -13.44 -35.06 -19.02
C ARG A 482 -13.59 -33.96 -20.08
N LYS A 483 -14.68 -33.19 -20.00
CA LYS A 483 -14.84 -31.98 -20.81
C LYS A 483 -13.94 -30.87 -20.29
N ASN A 484 -13.29 -30.16 -21.19
CA ASN A 484 -12.45 -29.01 -20.88
C ASN A 484 -13.34 -27.78 -20.62
N ILE A 485 -13.22 -27.20 -19.43
CA ILE A 485 -14.13 -26.17 -18.93
C ILE A 485 -13.36 -24.89 -18.61
N ILE A 486 -13.78 -23.77 -19.19
CA ILE A 486 -13.32 -22.43 -18.80
C ILE A 486 -14.40 -21.75 -17.96
N ILE A 487 -14.05 -21.31 -16.75
CA ILE A 487 -14.94 -20.51 -15.89
C ILE A 487 -14.57 -19.05 -16.05
N SER A 488 -15.46 -18.24 -16.59
CA SER A 488 -15.24 -16.83 -16.90
C SER A 488 -16.05 -15.90 -15.99
N GLY A 489 -15.49 -14.72 -15.67
CA GLY A 489 -16.17 -13.73 -14.83
C GLY A 489 -15.26 -12.62 -14.29
N GLY A 490 -15.87 -11.56 -13.77
CA GLY A 490 -15.16 -10.44 -13.14
C GLY A 490 -14.41 -10.81 -11.85
N THR A 491 -13.78 -9.82 -11.23
CA THR A 491 -13.14 -9.97 -9.91
C THR A 491 -14.20 -10.21 -8.83
N GLY A 492 -13.93 -11.11 -7.89
CA GLY A 492 -14.83 -11.38 -6.76
C GLY A 492 -16.17 -12.04 -7.13
N THR A 493 -16.33 -12.58 -8.34
CA THR A 493 -17.55 -13.29 -8.77
C THR A 493 -17.62 -14.75 -8.35
N GLY A 494 -16.53 -15.32 -7.81
CA GLY A 494 -16.46 -16.69 -7.30
C GLY A 494 -15.96 -17.75 -8.28
N LYS A 495 -15.18 -17.38 -9.31
CA LYS A 495 -14.61 -18.31 -10.31
C LYS A 495 -13.85 -19.49 -9.67
N THR A 496 -12.84 -19.18 -8.86
CA THR A 496 -11.99 -20.18 -8.18
C THR A 496 -12.80 -21.03 -7.21
N THR A 497 -13.77 -20.43 -6.52
CA THR A 497 -14.71 -21.17 -5.65
C THR A 497 -15.53 -22.18 -6.45
N PHE A 498 -16.08 -21.77 -7.60
CA PHE A 498 -16.84 -22.68 -8.45
C PHE A 498 -15.96 -23.77 -9.06
N LEU A 499 -14.73 -23.44 -9.47
CA LEU A 499 -13.74 -24.43 -9.91
C LEU A 499 -13.51 -25.50 -8.83
N ASN A 500 -13.31 -25.07 -7.58
CA ASN A 500 -13.05 -25.96 -6.46
C ASN A 500 -14.26 -26.85 -6.09
N ILE A 501 -15.47 -26.42 -6.44
CA ILE A 501 -16.69 -27.23 -6.30
C ILE A 501 -16.75 -28.27 -7.42
N LEU A 502 -16.51 -27.85 -8.67
CA LEU A 502 -16.49 -28.77 -9.81
C LEU A 502 -15.40 -29.84 -9.69
N SER A 503 -14.26 -29.49 -9.10
CA SER A 503 -13.18 -30.45 -8.88
C SER A 503 -13.60 -31.61 -7.98
N GLY A 504 -14.61 -31.44 -7.11
CA GLY A 504 -15.19 -32.53 -6.31
C GLY A 504 -15.93 -33.60 -7.12
N PHE A 505 -16.18 -33.36 -8.41
CA PHE A 505 -16.75 -34.37 -9.31
C PHE A 505 -15.69 -35.13 -10.13
N ILE A 506 -14.42 -34.74 -10.03
CA ILE A 506 -13.31 -35.46 -10.66
C ILE A 506 -13.14 -36.82 -9.96
N ASP A 507 -12.87 -37.86 -10.75
CA ASP A 507 -12.71 -39.22 -10.25
C ASP A 507 -11.54 -39.33 -9.24
N GLU A 508 -11.71 -40.15 -8.20
CA GLU A 508 -10.74 -40.28 -7.10
C GLU A 508 -9.41 -40.92 -7.53
N HIS A 509 -9.42 -41.65 -8.66
CA HIS A 509 -8.23 -42.33 -9.17
C HIS A 509 -7.37 -41.47 -10.11
N GLU A 510 -7.83 -40.27 -10.47
CA GLU A 510 -7.10 -39.38 -11.36
C GLU A 510 -5.97 -38.65 -10.63
N ARG A 511 -4.81 -38.56 -11.29
CA ARG A 511 -3.69 -37.70 -10.87
C ARG A 511 -3.92 -36.29 -11.37
N ILE A 512 -4.05 -35.34 -10.45
CA ILE A 512 -4.37 -33.95 -10.77
C ILE A 512 -3.20 -33.06 -10.42
N ILE A 513 -2.76 -32.23 -11.38
CA ILE A 513 -1.74 -31.20 -11.13
C ILE A 513 -2.42 -29.83 -11.14
N THR A 514 -2.40 -29.12 -10.01
CA THR A 514 -2.89 -27.74 -9.92
C THR A 514 -1.74 -26.76 -10.07
N ILE A 515 -1.94 -25.68 -10.82
CA ILE A 515 -0.94 -24.64 -11.07
C ILE A 515 -1.60 -23.30 -10.79
N GLU A 516 -1.08 -22.55 -9.84
CA GLU A 516 -1.68 -21.30 -9.39
C GLU A 516 -0.60 -20.25 -9.13
N ASP A 517 -0.90 -18.97 -9.35
CA ASP A 517 -0.04 -17.88 -8.86
C ASP A 517 0.14 -17.95 -7.35
N SER A 518 -0.92 -18.37 -6.68
CA SER A 518 -0.85 -18.72 -5.27
C SER A 518 -1.84 -19.83 -4.98
N ALA A 519 -1.47 -20.84 -4.19
CA ALA A 519 -2.27 -22.07 -4.14
C ALA A 519 -3.56 -21.89 -3.31
N GLU A 520 -4.68 -21.64 -3.98
CA GLU A 520 -6.03 -21.42 -3.45
C GLU A 520 -6.88 -22.69 -3.51
N LEU A 521 -6.65 -23.55 -4.50
CA LEU A 521 -7.44 -24.76 -4.72
C LEU A 521 -7.20 -25.84 -3.67
N LYS A 522 -8.29 -26.50 -3.29
CA LYS A 522 -8.38 -27.60 -2.32
C LYS A 522 -9.22 -28.72 -2.90
N LEU A 523 -8.56 -29.60 -3.63
CA LEU A 523 -9.15 -30.77 -4.23
C LEU A 523 -9.30 -31.89 -3.19
N GLN A 524 -10.35 -32.71 -3.35
CA GLN A 524 -10.72 -33.79 -2.42
C GLN A 524 -10.00 -35.10 -2.73
N GLN A 525 -9.43 -35.23 -3.93
CA GLN A 525 -8.76 -36.44 -4.41
C GLN A 525 -7.45 -36.70 -3.65
N ALA A 526 -7.02 -37.95 -3.58
CA ALA A 526 -5.77 -38.31 -2.90
C ALA A 526 -4.53 -37.95 -3.73
N HIS A 527 -4.60 -38.06 -5.06
CA HIS A 527 -3.44 -38.00 -5.94
C HIS A 527 -3.22 -36.61 -6.56
N ILE A 528 -2.94 -35.61 -5.72
CA ILE A 528 -2.80 -34.21 -6.15
C ILE A 528 -1.34 -33.76 -6.08
N GLY A 529 -0.83 -33.15 -7.16
CA GLY A 529 0.40 -32.36 -7.14
C GLY A 529 0.07 -30.87 -7.23
N ARG A 530 0.39 -30.11 -6.18
CA ARG A 530 0.13 -28.66 -6.14
C ARG A 530 1.40 -27.90 -6.52
N LEU A 531 1.31 -27.08 -7.55
CA LEU A 531 2.38 -26.21 -8.02
C LEU A 531 1.96 -24.75 -7.85
N GLU A 532 2.90 -23.94 -7.39
CA GLU A 532 2.71 -22.52 -7.12
C GLU A 532 3.84 -21.76 -7.84
N THR A 533 3.52 -20.60 -8.41
CA THR A 533 4.54 -19.75 -9.03
C THR A 533 5.54 -19.26 -7.98
N ARG A 534 6.70 -18.82 -8.46
CA ARG A 534 7.71 -18.19 -7.61
C ARG A 534 8.03 -16.83 -8.17
N THR A 535 7.86 -15.79 -7.36
CA THR A 535 8.32 -14.44 -7.70
C THR A 535 9.84 -14.39 -7.75
N ALA A 536 10.38 -13.41 -8.48
CA ALA A 536 11.82 -13.18 -8.49
C ALA A 536 12.33 -12.86 -7.07
N ASN A 537 13.56 -13.31 -6.76
CA ASN A 537 14.25 -12.87 -5.56
C ASN A 537 14.66 -11.38 -5.65
N VAL A 538 15.25 -10.85 -4.59
CA VAL A 538 15.73 -9.45 -4.51
C VAL A 538 16.70 -9.08 -5.65
N GLU A 539 17.40 -10.06 -6.24
CA GLU A 539 18.30 -9.87 -7.40
C GLU A 539 17.59 -9.97 -8.77
N GLY A 540 16.26 -10.09 -8.79
CA GLY A 540 15.48 -10.27 -10.02
C GLY A 540 15.60 -11.67 -10.65
N LYS A 541 16.18 -12.66 -9.93
CA LYS A 541 16.42 -14.02 -10.43
C LYS A 541 15.45 -15.03 -9.85
N GLY A 542 15.32 -16.16 -10.57
CA GLY A 542 14.60 -17.32 -10.08
C GLY A 542 13.08 -17.21 -10.16
N ILE A 543 12.55 -16.31 -10.99
CA ILE A 543 11.12 -16.32 -11.32
C ILE A 543 10.74 -17.68 -11.93
N VAL A 544 9.59 -18.21 -11.52
CA VAL A 544 8.98 -19.41 -12.11
C VAL A 544 7.53 -19.04 -12.39
N ALA A 545 7.22 -18.82 -13.68
CA ALA A 545 5.90 -18.40 -14.11
C ALA A 545 4.94 -19.60 -14.25
N ILE A 546 3.63 -19.33 -14.37
CA ILE A 546 2.63 -20.37 -14.65
C ILE A 546 3.01 -21.16 -15.90
N ARG A 547 3.48 -20.46 -16.96
CA ARG A 547 3.92 -21.07 -18.21
C ARG A 547 4.99 -22.14 -18.02
N ASP A 548 5.99 -21.88 -17.17
CA ASP A 548 7.06 -22.83 -16.86
C ASP A 548 6.51 -24.07 -16.16
N LEU A 549 5.60 -23.86 -15.21
CA LEU A 549 4.96 -24.94 -14.46
C LEU A 549 4.05 -25.79 -15.34
N VAL A 550 3.31 -25.20 -16.29
CA VAL A 550 2.47 -25.93 -17.24
C VAL A 550 3.33 -26.85 -18.10
N ARG A 551 4.43 -26.33 -18.66
CA ARG A 551 5.39 -27.13 -19.44
C ARG A 551 6.01 -28.26 -18.63
N ASN A 552 6.35 -28.00 -17.37
CA ASN A 552 6.89 -29.01 -16.47
C ASN A 552 5.82 -30.07 -16.12
N ALA A 553 4.57 -29.65 -15.88
CA ALA A 553 3.47 -30.53 -15.52
C ALA A 553 3.19 -31.59 -16.59
N LEU A 554 3.36 -31.28 -17.88
CA LEU A 554 3.26 -32.26 -18.98
C LEU A 554 4.20 -33.46 -18.82
N ARG A 555 5.30 -33.32 -18.05
CA ARG A 555 6.25 -34.41 -17.75
C ARG A 555 5.96 -35.14 -16.44
N MET A 556 4.97 -34.68 -15.68
CA MET A 556 4.60 -35.23 -14.37
C MET A 556 3.52 -36.33 -14.46
N ARG A 557 3.22 -36.79 -15.67
CA ARG A 557 2.15 -37.75 -16.00
C ARG A 557 0.81 -37.40 -15.34
N PRO A 558 0.26 -36.18 -15.52
CA PRO A 558 -1.08 -35.86 -15.03
C PRO A 558 -2.14 -36.62 -15.83
N ASP A 559 -3.27 -36.94 -15.18
CA ASP A 559 -4.53 -37.17 -15.88
C ASP A 559 -5.21 -35.82 -16.21
N ARG A 560 -5.08 -34.82 -15.31
CA ARG A 560 -5.59 -33.46 -15.52
C ARG A 560 -4.58 -32.40 -15.08
N ILE A 561 -4.56 -31.29 -15.80
CA ILE A 561 -3.88 -30.06 -15.41
C ILE A 561 -4.94 -28.99 -15.15
N ILE A 562 -4.92 -28.41 -13.95
CA ILE A 562 -5.84 -27.33 -13.56
C ILE A 562 -5.02 -26.08 -13.37
N VAL A 563 -5.20 -25.11 -14.27
CA VAL A 563 -4.61 -23.78 -14.12
C VAL A 563 -5.61 -22.93 -13.36
N GLY A 564 -5.28 -22.50 -12.14
CA GLY A 564 -6.21 -21.79 -11.27
C GLY A 564 -6.75 -20.51 -11.92
N GLU A 565 -5.91 -19.78 -12.63
CA GLU A 565 -6.29 -18.62 -13.42
C GLU A 565 -5.31 -18.39 -14.57
N CYS A 566 -5.83 -18.17 -15.77
CA CYS A 566 -5.06 -17.84 -16.96
C CYS A 566 -5.18 -16.33 -17.24
N ARG A 567 -4.04 -15.64 -17.26
CA ARG A 567 -3.88 -14.18 -17.39
C ARG A 567 -2.94 -13.76 -18.52
N GLY A 568 -2.11 -14.65 -19.07
CA GLY A 568 -1.07 -14.27 -20.01
C GLY A 568 -0.55 -15.40 -20.91
N GLU A 569 0.74 -15.38 -21.17
CA GLU A 569 1.42 -16.23 -22.15
C GLU A 569 1.29 -17.75 -21.92
N GLU A 570 0.96 -18.18 -20.70
CA GLU A 570 0.64 -19.57 -20.36
C GLU A 570 -0.59 -20.11 -21.10
N ALA A 571 -1.45 -19.24 -21.65
CA ALA A 571 -2.65 -19.62 -22.36
C ALA A 571 -2.36 -20.61 -23.51
N LEU A 572 -1.28 -20.39 -24.26
CA LEU A 572 -0.89 -21.28 -25.36
C LEU A 572 -0.54 -22.68 -24.85
N ASP A 573 0.32 -22.77 -23.84
CA ASP A 573 0.75 -24.04 -23.27
C ASP A 573 -0.42 -24.76 -22.56
N MET A 574 -1.35 -24.01 -21.94
CA MET A 574 -2.59 -24.54 -21.37
C MET A 574 -3.52 -25.14 -22.45
N LEU A 575 -3.76 -24.41 -23.54
CA LEU A 575 -4.57 -24.91 -24.66
C LEU A 575 -3.92 -26.12 -25.34
N GLN A 576 -2.59 -26.15 -25.42
CA GLN A 576 -1.87 -27.33 -25.91
C GLN A 576 -2.05 -28.53 -24.98
N ALA A 577 -1.96 -28.35 -23.66
CA ALA A 577 -2.22 -29.42 -22.70
C ALA A 577 -3.64 -30.00 -22.87
N MET A 578 -4.64 -29.11 -22.98
CA MET A 578 -6.05 -29.48 -23.24
C MET A 578 -6.25 -30.27 -24.54
N ASN A 579 -5.44 -30.01 -25.57
CA ASN A 579 -5.49 -30.72 -26.84
C ASN A 579 -4.66 -32.02 -26.86
N THR A 580 -3.75 -32.24 -25.89
CA THR A 580 -2.73 -33.29 -25.95
C THR A 580 -2.83 -34.28 -24.78
N GLY A 581 -3.99 -34.94 -24.65
CA GLY A 581 -4.15 -36.10 -23.76
C GLY A 581 -4.25 -35.75 -22.27
N HIS A 582 -4.52 -34.49 -21.94
CA HIS A 582 -4.82 -34.01 -20.58
C HIS A 582 -6.24 -33.42 -20.54
N ASP A 583 -7.19 -34.16 -21.11
CA ASP A 583 -8.59 -33.78 -21.22
C ASP A 583 -9.23 -33.64 -19.83
N GLY A 584 -10.31 -32.86 -19.75
CA GLY A 584 -10.99 -32.57 -18.49
C GLY A 584 -10.33 -31.47 -17.68
N SER A 585 -9.39 -30.74 -18.27
CA SER A 585 -8.75 -29.59 -17.67
C SER A 585 -9.78 -28.49 -17.37
N ILE A 586 -9.65 -27.84 -16.22
CA ILE A 586 -10.52 -26.73 -15.80
C ILE A 586 -9.64 -25.52 -15.53
N SER A 587 -10.03 -24.36 -16.02
CA SER A 587 -9.30 -23.12 -15.76
C SER A 587 -10.24 -21.94 -15.58
N THR A 588 -9.74 -20.84 -15.01
CA THR A 588 -10.51 -19.60 -14.88
C THR A 588 -9.90 -18.47 -15.71
N VAL A 589 -10.76 -17.59 -16.25
CA VAL A 589 -10.35 -16.43 -17.05
C VAL A 589 -11.18 -15.21 -16.62
N HIS A 590 -10.56 -14.04 -16.52
CA HIS A 590 -11.34 -12.81 -16.38
C HIS A 590 -11.97 -12.44 -17.71
N ALA A 591 -13.30 -12.38 -17.76
CA ALA A 591 -14.06 -11.89 -18.90
C ALA A 591 -15.48 -11.49 -18.51
N ASN A 592 -16.07 -10.59 -19.29
CA ASN A 592 -17.43 -10.09 -19.08
C ASN A 592 -18.50 -10.93 -19.79
N SER A 593 -18.09 -11.78 -20.74
CA SER A 593 -18.98 -12.70 -21.45
C SER A 593 -18.20 -13.92 -21.98
N PRO A 594 -18.88 -15.00 -22.39
CA PRO A 594 -18.22 -16.13 -23.05
C PRO A 594 -17.44 -15.73 -24.31
N GLN A 595 -17.97 -14.81 -25.12
CA GLN A 595 -17.30 -14.31 -26.32
C GLN A 595 -16.07 -13.45 -25.99
N ASP A 596 -16.12 -12.66 -24.92
CA ASP A 596 -14.97 -11.90 -24.40
C ASP A 596 -13.89 -12.86 -23.86
N ALA A 597 -14.27 -13.97 -23.21
CA ALA A 597 -13.32 -14.97 -22.74
C ALA A 597 -12.50 -15.57 -23.91
N LEU A 598 -13.16 -15.90 -25.02
CA LEU A 598 -12.49 -16.39 -26.22
C LEU A 598 -11.55 -15.35 -26.84
N SER A 599 -12.02 -14.09 -26.98
CA SER A 599 -11.21 -12.99 -27.50
C SER A 599 -9.96 -12.72 -26.65
N ARG A 600 -10.09 -12.82 -25.32
CA ARG A 600 -8.98 -12.66 -24.38
C ARG A 600 -7.99 -13.81 -24.46
N LEU A 601 -8.46 -15.05 -24.57
CA LEU A 601 -7.59 -16.20 -24.79
C LEU A 601 -6.80 -16.06 -26.11
N GLU A 602 -7.43 -15.59 -27.18
CA GLU A 602 -6.73 -15.30 -28.44
C GLU A 602 -5.62 -14.26 -28.24
N THR A 603 -5.91 -13.18 -27.51
CA THR A 603 -4.94 -12.13 -27.18
C THR A 603 -3.78 -12.67 -26.32
N MET A 604 -4.09 -13.48 -25.31
CA MET A 604 -3.09 -14.09 -24.42
C MET A 604 -2.14 -15.03 -25.18
N VAL A 605 -2.66 -15.79 -26.15
CA VAL A 605 -1.84 -16.63 -27.03
C VAL A 605 -0.89 -15.77 -27.89
N LEU A 606 -1.35 -14.64 -28.42
CA LEU A 606 -0.50 -13.71 -29.18
C LEU A 606 0.64 -13.14 -28.33
N MET A 607 0.41 -12.92 -27.03
CA MET A 607 1.44 -12.46 -26.10
C MET A 607 2.55 -13.49 -25.84
N ALA A 608 2.31 -14.78 -26.11
CA ALA A 608 3.28 -15.85 -25.87
C ALA A 608 4.51 -15.82 -26.80
N GLY A 609 4.56 -14.87 -27.74
CA GLY A 609 5.71 -14.56 -28.60
C GLY A 609 5.85 -15.47 -29.83
N MET A 610 4.86 -16.29 -30.14
CA MET A 610 4.84 -17.10 -31.36
C MET A 610 4.07 -16.39 -32.48
N GLU A 611 4.65 -16.31 -33.67
CA GLU A 611 3.97 -15.83 -34.88
C GLU A 611 3.03 -16.89 -35.45
N LEU A 612 1.91 -17.15 -34.74
CA LEU A 612 0.85 -18.02 -35.23
C LEU A 612 -0.19 -17.20 -36.00
N PRO A 613 -0.64 -17.64 -37.19
CA PRO A 613 -1.78 -17.03 -37.86
C PRO A 613 -3.03 -17.06 -36.98
N ALA A 614 -3.83 -15.99 -36.97
CA ALA A 614 -5.03 -15.88 -36.14
C ALA A 614 -5.99 -17.08 -36.29
N ARG A 615 -6.10 -17.62 -37.52
CA ARG A 615 -6.87 -18.84 -37.79
C ARG A 615 -6.38 -20.03 -36.97
N ALA A 616 -5.07 -20.26 -36.89
CA ALA A 616 -4.48 -21.38 -36.16
C ALA A 616 -4.71 -21.25 -34.64
N ILE A 617 -4.65 -20.02 -34.11
CA ILE A 617 -4.96 -19.74 -32.70
C ILE A 617 -6.42 -20.08 -32.40
N ARG A 618 -7.34 -19.61 -33.24
CA ARG A 618 -8.77 -19.91 -33.08
C ARG A 618 -9.05 -21.40 -33.19
N GLU A 619 -8.43 -22.10 -34.14
CA GLU A 619 -8.54 -23.56 -34.29
C GLU A 619 -8.06 -24.30 -33.02
N GLN A 620 -6.96 -23.85 -32.41
CA GLN A 620 -6.50 -24.40 -31.13
C GLN A 620 -7.48 -24.14 -29.99
N ILE A 621 -8.06 -22.94 -29.90
CA ILE A 621 -9.05 -22.57 -28.88
C ILE A 621 -10.31 -23.44 -29.01
N THR A 622 -10.86 -23.55 -30.23
CA THR A 622 -12.08 -24.35 -30.47
C THR A 622 -11.87 -25.84 -30.30
N SER A 623 -10.67 -26.34 -30.55
CA SER A 623 -10.33 -27.75 -30.32
C SER A 623 -10.12 -28.04 -28.82
N ALA A 624 -9.60 -27.07 -28.07
CA ALA A 624 -9.23 -27.27 -26.67
C ALA A 624 -10.40 -27.13 -25.71
N ILE A 625 -11.33 -26.20 -25.95
CA ILE A 625 -12.36 -25.82 -24.97
C ILE A 625 -13.70 -26.38 -25.41
N ASP A 626 -14.37 -27.15 -24.53
CA ASP A 626 -15.72 -27.63 -24.79
C ASP A 626 -16.78 -26.64 -24.25
N ILE A 627 -16.60 -26.16 -23.02
CA ILE A 627 -17.63 -25.42 -22.28
C ILE A 627 -17.05 -24.16 -21.64
N ILE A 628 -17.79 -23.06 -21.74
CA ILE A 628 -17.56 -21.82 -20.98
C ILE A 628 -18.69 -21.63 -19.98
N VAL A 629 -18.35 -21.43 -18.71
CA VAL A 629 -19.29 -21.11 -17.65
C VAL A 629 -19.08 -19.66 -17.20
N GLN A 630 -20.04 -18.79 -17.48
CA GLN A 630 -19.98 -17.40 -17.07
C GLN A 630 -20.59 -17.23 -15.66
N VAL A 631 -19.78 -16.78 -14.71
CA VAL A 631 -20.21 -16.36 -13.37
C VAL A 631 -20.24 -14.84 -13.25
N ALA A 632 -21.25 -14.33 -12.55
CA ALA A 632 -21.39 -12.89 -12.30
C ALA A 632 -21.82 -12.62 -10.85
N ARG A 633 -21.37 -11.48 -10.32
CA ARG A 633 -21.90 -10.86 -9.10
C ARG A 633 -22.96 -9.86 -9.55
N LEU A 634 -24.19 -10.04 -9.08
CA LEU A 634 -25.32 -9.15 -9.41
C LEU A 634 -25.35 -7.94 -8.46
N GLY A 635 -26.23 -6.98 -8.74
CA GLY A 635 -26.32 -5.72 -7.99
C GLY A 635 -26.63 -5.87 -6.50
N ASP A 636 -27.30 -6.96 -6.11
CA ASP A 636 -27.60 -7.31 -4.71
C ASP A 636 -26.43 -8.04 -4.00
N GLY A 637 -25.30 -8.19 -4.68
CA GLY A 637 -24.12 -8.91 -4.20
C GLY A 637 -24.20 -10.44 -4.36
N SER A 638 -25.35 -10.99 -4.80
CA SER A 638 -25.47 -12.42 -5.05
C SER A 638 -24.59 -12.86 -6.23
N ARG A 639 -24.02 -14.06 -6.15
CA ARG A 639 -23.21 -14.66 -7.21
C ARG A 639 -24.03 -15.73 -7.94
N LYS A 640 -24.15 -15.63 -9.26
CA LYS A 640 -24.93 -16.55 -10.09
C LYS A 640 -24.12 -17.04 -11.29
N ILE A 641 -24.39 -18.26 -11.73
CA ILE A 641 -23.97 -18.74 -13.06
C ILE A 641 -24.94 -18.18 -14.09
N VAL A 642 -24.52 -17.16 -14.82
CA VAL A 642 -25.40 -16.43 -15.73
C VAL A 642 -25.48 -17.05 -17.12
N ARG A 643 -24.45 -17.78 -17.57
CA ARG A 643 -24.46 -18.53 -18.83
C ARG A 643 -23.65 -19.82 -18.71
N ILE A 644 -24.12 -20.89 -19.36
CA ILE A 644 -23.34 -22.07 -19.70
C ILE A 644 -23.40 -22.20 -21.22
N THR A 645 -22.24 -22.20 -21.87
CA THR A 645 -22.11 -22.04 -23.31
C THR A 645 -21.19 -23.12 -23.87
N GLU A 646 -21.62 -23.83 -24.91
CA GLU A 646 -20.76 -24.73 -25.70
C GLU A 646 -19.94 -23.92 -26.71
N VAL A 647 -18.65 -24.23 -26.80
CA VAL A 647 -17.78 -23.71 -27.86
C VAL A 647 -17.96 -24.62 -29.07
N ALA A 648 -18.43 -24.04 -30.17
CA ALA A 648 -18.64 -24.76 -31.41
C ALA A 648 -17.42 -24.60 -32.35
N GLY A 649 -17.60 -24.98 -33.62
CA GLY A 649 -16.59 -24.80 -34.64
C GLY A 649 -16.35 -23.33 -35.03
N ILE A 650 -15.52 -23.16 -36.06
CA ILE A 650 -15.18 -21.86 -36.62
C ILE A 650 -15.96 -21.65 -37.92
N ASP A 651 -16.64 -20.50 -38.03
CA ASP A 651 -17.25 -20.05 -39.27
C ASP A 651 -16.76 -18.63 -39.61
N ASN A 652 -16.29 -18.42 -40.83
CA ASN A 652 -15.74 -17.13 -41.30
C ASN A 652 -14.72 -16.49 -40.34
N LEU A 653 -13.85 -17.32 -39.75
CA LEU A 653 -12.85 -16.93 -38.73
C LEU A 653 -13.45 -16.44 -37.40
N VAL A 654 -14.74 -16.60 -37.16
CA VAL A 654 -15.38 -16.34 -35.88
C VAL A 654 -15.61 -17.67 -35.16
N ILE A 655 -15.25 -17.73 -33.88
CA ILE A 655 -15.55 -18.90 -33.04
C ILE A 655 -17.05 -18.89 -32.74
N GLY A 656 -17.76 -19.92 -33.20
CA GLY A 656 -19.17 -20.12 -32.90
C GLY A 656 -19.36 -20.53 -31.44
N THR A 657 -20.43 -20.05 -30.81
CA THR A 657 -20.82 -20.50 -29.47
C THR A 657 -22.32 -20.66 -29.36
N ASN A 658 -22.76 -21.66 -28.60
CA ASN A 658 -24.17 -21.95 -28.38
C ASN A 658 -24.48 -21.93 -26.88
N ASP A 659 -25.34 -21.01 -26.45
CA ASP A 659 -25.78 -20.97 -25.05
C ASP A 659 -26.72 -22.14 -24.76
N ILE A 660 -26.46 -22.86 -23.68
CA ILE A 660 -27.27 -23.99 -23.21
C ILE A 660 -28.23 -23.51 -22.11
N PHE A 661 -27.71 -22.72 -21.17
CA PHE A 661 -28.46 -22.14 -20.06
C PHE A 661 -28.13 -20.65 -19.92
N THR A 662 -29.14 -19.86 -19.57
CA THR A 662 -29.00 -18.42 -19.31
C THR A 662 -29.77 -18.02 -18.05
N TYR A 663 -29.25 -17.06 -17.28
CA TYR A 663 -30.00 -16.46 -16.17
C TYR A 663 -30.73 -15.22 -16.66
N ARG A 664 -32.05 -15.18 -16.45
CA ARG A 664 -32.90 -14.02 -16.77
C ARG A 664 -33.41 -13.39 -15.48
N GLN A 665 -32.97 -12.17 -15.21
CA GLN A 665 -33.54 -11.34 -14.16
C GLN A 665 -34.97 -10.94 -14.54
N THR A 666 -35.91 -11.15 -13.62
CA THR A 666 -37.34 -10.80 -13.78
C THR A 666 -37.74 -9.58 -12.97
N GLY A 667 -36.98 -9.24 -11.92
CA GLY A 667 -37.27 -8.09 -11.08
C GLY A 667 -36.25 -7.89 -9.95
N VAL A 668 -36.62 -7.01 -9.03
CA VAL A 668 -35.95 -6.78 -7.75
C VAL A 668 -37.05 -6.70 -6.69
N ASP A 669 -36.92 -7.44 -5.61
CA ASP A 669 -37.90 -7.45 -4.53
C ASP A 669 -37.81 -6.17 -3.66
N SER A 670 -38.74 -6.03 -2.72
CA SER A 670 -38.81 -4.86 -1.82
C SER A 670 -37.59 -4.71 -0.88
N SER A 671 -36.79 -5.76 -0.72
CA SER A 671 -35.55 -5.74 0.07
C SER A 671 -34.30 -5.39 -0.76
N GLY A 672 -34.47 -5.16 -2.07
CA GLY A 672 -33.37 -4.90 -3.00
C GLY A 672 -32.70 -6.17 -3.54
N LYS A 673 -33.26 -7.35 -3.28
CA LYS A 673 -32.72 -8.63 -3.74
C LYS A 673 -33.20 -8.94 -5.15
N ILE A 674 -32.31 -9.47 -5.98
CA ILE A 674 -32.60 -9.74 -7.38
C ILE A 674 -33.41 -11.03 -7.54
N GLU A 675 -34.52 -10.93 -8.26
CA GLU A 675 -35.35 -12.07 -8.66
C GLU A 675 -35.08 -12.44 -10.12
N GLY A 676 -34.94 -13.74 -10.39
CA GLY A 676 -34.69 -14.23 -11.74
C GLY A 676 -34.66 -15.76 -11.79
N ASN A 677 -34.66 -16.27 -13.02
CA ASN A 677 -34.74 -17.71 -13.28
C ASN A 677 -33.61 -18.15 -14.21
N PHE A 678 -33.12 -19.37 -13.99
CA PHE A 678 -32.25 -20.06 -14.95
C PHE A 678 -33.13 -20.68 -16.04
N ILE A 679 -32.87 -20.33 -17.29
CA ILE A 679 -33.68 -20.71 -18.45
C ILE A 679 -32.79 -21.51 -19.41
N PRO A 680 -33.14 -22.77 -19.73
CA PRO A 680 -32.51 -23.49 -20.82
C PRO A 680 -32.94 -22.87 -22.17
N THR A 681 -32.03 -22.84 -23.13
CA THR A 681 -32.25 -22.17 -24.42
C THR A 681 -33.00 -23.04 -25.44
N GLY A 682 -33.14 -24.34 -25.19
CA GLY A 682 -33.60 -25.32 -26.19
C GLY A 682 -32.45 -25.98 -26.96
N TYR A 683 -31.23 -25.48 -26.82
CA TYR A 683 -30.07 -26.09 -27.45
C TYR A 683 -29.62 -27.34 -26.67
N VAL A 684 -29.49 -28.45 -27.39
CA VAL A 684 -28.98 -29.72 -26.86
C VAL A 684 -27.55 -29.90 -27.39
N PRO A 685 -26.53 -29.92 -26.51
CA PRO A 685 -25.14 -30.07 -26.92
C PRO A 685 -24.88 -31.33 -27.73
N GLU A 686 -23.97 -31.28 -28.70
CA GLU A 686 -23.78 -32.38 -29.65
C GLU A 686 -23.34 -33.68 -28.96
N PHE A 687 -22.48 -33.57 -27.95
CA PHE A 687 -21.99 -34.72 -27.17
C PHE A 687 -23.05 -35.36 -26.27
N VAL A 688 -24.25 -34.76 -26.09
CA VAL A 688 -25.34 -35.39 -25.31
C VAL A 688 -25.72 -36.75 -25.92
N LYS A 689 -25.67 -36.86 -27.25
CA LYS A 689 -25.99 -38.12 -27.97
C LYS A 689 -25.01 -39.25 -27.63
N THR A 690 -23.80 -38.93 -27.17
CA THR A 690 -22.79 -39.93 -26.82
C THR A 690 -22.76 -40.27 -25.32
N LEU A 691 -23.60 -39.62 -24.50
CA LEU A 691 -23.69 -39.86 -23.06
C LEU A 691 -24.07 -41.29 -22.70
N ALA A 692 -25.04 -41.86 -23.42
CA ALA A 692 -25.53 -43.22 -23.18
C ALA A 692 -24.41 -44.25 -23.37
N VAL A 693 -23.51 -44.03 -24.34
CA VAL A 693 -22.34 -44.88 -24.58
C VAL A 693 -21.36 -44.86 -23.41
N HIS A 694 -21.29 -43.74 -22.69
CA HIS A 694 -20.42 -43.55 -21.52
C HIS A 694 -21.13 -43.89 -20.20
N GLY A 695 -22.32 -44.49 -20.24
CA GLY A 695 -23.07 -44.91 -19.06
C GLY A 695 -23.75 -43.78 -18.29
N PHE A 696 -23.85 -42.57 -18.87
CA PHE A 696 -24.57 -41.46 -18.27
C PHE A 696 -26.00 -41.38 -18.81
N ASN A 697 -26.98 -41.41 -17.92
CA ASN A 697 -28.38 -41.11 -18.25
C ASN A 697 -28.69 -39.67 -17.86
N LEU A 698 -29.00 -38.85 -18.85
CA LEU A 698 -29.36 -37.45 -18.68
C LEU A 698 -30.78 -37.24 -19.21
N ASN A 699 -31.63 -36.57 -18.44
CA ASN A 699 -32.98 -36.24 -18.88
C ASN A 699 -32.92 -35.05 -19.85
N GLU A 700 -33.14 -35.28 -21.14
CA GLU A 700 -33.12 -34.24 -22.18
C GLU A 700 -34.14 -33.12 -21.93
N SER A 701 -35.19 -33.36 -21.13
CA SER A 701 -36.16 -32.33 -20.78
C SER A 701 -35.52 -31.14 -20.07
N MET A 702 -34.34 -31.30 -19.47
CA MET A 702 -33.61 -30.22 -18.80
C MET A 702 -33.16 -29.10 -19.75
N PHE A 703 -33.05 -29.38 -21.04
CA PHE A 703 -32.73 -28.38 -22.07
C PHE A 703 -33.99 -27.74 -22.67
N THR A 704 -35.19 -28.17 -22.26
CA THR A 704 -36.45 -27.69 -22.84
C THR A 704 -36.88 -26.37 -22.17
N PRO A 705 -37.09 -25.29 -22.93
CA PRO A 705 -37.56 -24.02 -22.37
C PRO A 705 -38.95 -24.18 -21.71
N PRO A 706 -39.24 -23.48 -20.60
CA PRO A 706 -40.54 -23.55 -19.91
C PRO A 706 -41.74 -23.24 -20.83
N GLU A 707 -41.54 -22.41 -21.86
CA GLU A 707 -42.54 -22.04 -22.84
C GLU A 707 -42.92 -23.20 -23.78
N MET A 708 -42.03 -24.17 -24.00
CA MET A 708 -42.28 -25.34 -24.85
C MET A 708 -43.03 -26.47 -24.12
N HIS A 709 -42.87 -26.61 -22.80
CA HIS A 709 -43.63 -27.59 -22.00
C HIS A 709 -45.16 -27.41 -22.08
N LYS A 710 -45.64 -26.19 -22.32
CA LYS A 710 -47.09 -25.91 -22.50
C LYS A 710 -47.64 -26.43 -23.84
N LYS A 711 -46.81 -26.64 -24.87
CA LYS A 711 -47.27 -27.15 -26.18
C LYS A 711 -47.44 -28.67 -26.19
N ASP A 712 -46.64 -29.42 -25.42
CA ASP A 712 -46.73 -30.88 -25.38
C ASP A 712 -47.87 -31.38 -24.48
N ALA A 713 -48.20 -30.65 -23.40
CA ALA A 713 -49.38 -30.94 -22.59
C ALA A 713 -50.71 -30.79 -23.37
N GLY A 714 -50.73 -29.94 -24.41
CA GLY A 714 -51.88 -29.75 -25.29
C GLY A 714 -52.07 -30.81 -26.38
N LYS A 715 -51.05 -31.65 -26.64
CA LYS A 715 -51.12 -32.72 -27.65
C LYS A 715 -51.48 -34.10 -27.08
N SER A 716 -51.40 -34.28 -25.76
CA SER A 716 -51.73 -35.55 -25.09
C SER A 716 -53.21 -35.71 -24.71
N GLN A 717 -54.11 -34.78 -25.10
CA GLN A 717 -55.56 -34.88 -24.86
C GLN A 717 -56.40 -35.09 -26.12
N THR A 718 -55.79 -35.34 -27.28
CA THR A 718 -56.49 -35.73 -28.50
C THR A 718 -55.76 -36.85 -29.22
N SER A 719 -55.92 -38.07 -28.72
CA SER A 719 -55.75 -39.31 -29.47
C SER A 719 -56.51 -40.42 -28.76
#